data_AF-A0A9D8S8C3-F1
#
_entry.id   AF-A0A9D8S8C3-F1
#
_cell.length_a   1.000
_cell.length_b   1.000
_cell.length_c   1.000
_cell.angle_alpha   90.00
_cell.angle_beta   90.00
_cell.angle_gamma   90.00
#
_symmetry.space_group_name_H-M   'P 1'
#
loop_
_entity.id
_entity.type
_entity.pdbx_description
1 polymer ?
#
loop_
_entity_poly.entity_id
_entity_poly.type
_entity_poly.pdbx_seq_one_letter_code
_entity_poly.pdbx_strand_id
1 'polypeptide(L)'
;MKNKFKKFICVILSIFVLSSTFSVTASAAYTSDYPQGVTKAQADKAVVSTDKLINYAAPLLTGKSLSDNVFPMLYNSQSLSGLLVGIYSSMEQDASTLSSIGVNISVSAVAEELQAYPEVYAVLSTVNTWAEADLTFTDWGVTDKVGFATALGKILSPFNDLLYTLLCSGNYEISRFIKIKGNDGYANGIAPLLKSLSCENLVSGEQFKSEANADKSTMVKNIVLPVLDLLEVVLRSPADSLTDILPSFAYSVENGQVDEWLDVIISPITSNPLIEIAAFFKIIDLSMLEQGSGALINSLLTSMGAEGGFKFAEIDFARLSKCGAHNGTEFVSDKGRAYVEIMRWLVDSLKLNEETLPTLFSDMGGEGITLTPEAIKTVTSKATDGIVGTIILLFDETEPGKAEDMIYPAIVKATVQYTPNLTMENYEKVLKEIDSLLDDFVKEGGSFKSIKALLSSAIYSNKNINSLLTGIYGAFEKEGMSDLLILLGIDITPNGVAAQLTENNYQSAVEAMRNKGSWANVSLNGVSWGFYDGSRNGFENALIAVLRPLYPLLRVILADEDMTILDSITIKGAPGYNDAIIPLLEALGCKASSIKSYDKYSANAKTDDVLRYITNPVFDLLDDIFEKPVDTLTEKLPNIIYFINSGSLEKCINNLLLPVKTLTNKLSGIYEVNLDISSLTKQLDLNALMKNLTAGTGMTIAEFDINILGNMGTKTELTSKRVVDGKQVNYSYIQADRTGVLMTLLRVLAKTLKTPGNENLLMGSMGGSNATFETYSASISEQFATMTEDELIEWLYNLLFKERAQIEIVVDENYSPTIIFAEPEKDYTPFYIAGGYLAFSAIVIVIMYLKRKRLYY
;
A
#
# COMPACT_ATOMS: atom_id res chain seq x y z
N MET A 1 2.69 -9.90 2.40
CA MET A 1 2.93 -8.63 3.13
C MET A 1 1.69 -8.09 3.82
N LYS A 2 0.49 -8.07 3.20
CA LYS A 2 -0.84 -7.85 3.80
C LYS A 2 -0.91 -7.44 5.27
N ASN A 3 -1.00 -8.45 6.15
CA ASN A 3 -1.06 -8.31 7.59
C ASN A 3 0.14 -7.54 8.14
N LYS A 4 1.36 -7.84 7.72
CA LYS A 4 2.57 -7.16 8.23
C LYS A 4 2.55 -5.65 7.98
N PHE A 5 2.06 -5.14 6.85
CA PHE A 5 2.10 -3.67 6.61
C PHE A 5 0.99 -2.91 7.35
N LYS A 6 -0.27 -3.36 7.25
CA LYS A 6 -1.38 -2.76 8.03
C LYS A 6 -1.09 -2.86 9.54
N LYS A 7 -0.57 -4.01 10.00
CA LYS A 7 -0.22 -4.22 11.41
C LYS A 7 1.10 -3.54 11.80
N PHE A 8 2.03 -3.25 10.89
CA PHE A 8 3.22 -2.43 11.18
C PHE A 8 2.84 -0.97 11.44
N ILE A 9 1.95 -0.40 10.63
CA ILE A 9 1.41 0.94 10.88
C ILE A 9 0.59 0.92 12.18
N CYS A 10 -0.29 -0.07 12.41
CA CYS A 10 -0.95 -0.25 13.72
C CYS A 10 0.02 -0.50 14.89
N VAL A 11 1.19 -1.11 14.68
CA VAL A 11 2.23 -1.28 15.72
C VAL A 11 2.75 0.08 16.13
N ILE A 12 3.28 0.85 15.18
CA ILE A 12 3.76 2.21 15.40
C ILE A 12 2.67 3.05 16.09
N LEU A 13 1.44 2.94 15.61
CA LEU A 13 0.32 3.72 16.13
C LEU A 13 -0.12 3.32 17.52
N SER A 14 -0.21 2.04 17.84
CA SER A 14 -0.58 1.66 19.21
C SER A 14 0.61 1.76 20.18
N ILE A 15 1.85 1.88 19.71
CA ILE A 15 2.97 2.38 20.55
C ILE A 15 2.75 3.86 20.89
N PHE A 16 2.41 4.72 19.91
CA PHE A 16 2.05 6.12 20.17
C PHE A 16 0.79 6.26 21.05
N VAL A 17 -0.20 5.37 20.92
CA VAL A 17 -1.44 5.39 21.73
C VAL A 17 -1.22 4.79 23.12
N LEU A 18 -0.33 3.81 23.29
CA LEU A 18 0.06 3.28 24.62
C LEU A 18 1.04 4.18 25.37
N SER A 19 1.82 5.02 24.70
CA SER A 19 2.69 6.03 25.35
C SER A 19 1.94 7.30 25.76
N SER A 20 0.60 7.25 25.86
CA SER A 20 -0.27 8.38 26.22
C SER A 20 -0.38 8.66 27.73
N THR A 21 0.32 7.87 28.56
CA THR A 21 0.78 8.30 29.88
C THR A 21 2.29 8.49 29.83
N PHE A 22 2.79 9.67 30.22
CA PHE A 22 4.20 10.03 30.09
C PHE A 22 5.12 9.00 30.79
N SER A 23 5.92 8.28 30.00
CA SER A 23 7.10 7.53 30.44
C SER A 23 8.05 7.40 29.27
N VAL A 24 9.30 7.83 29.48
CA VAL A 24 10.26 8.19 28.43
C VAL A 24 11.65 7.78 28.90
N THR A 25 12.35 6.87 28.21
CA THR A 25 13.76 6.44 28.44
C THR A 25 14.14 5.42 27.31
N ALA A 26 15.24 5.22 26.54
CA ALA A 26 16.51 5.84 26.01
C ALA A 26 16.50 5.79 24.48
N SER A 27 17.55 6.28 23.81
CA SER A 27 18.39 5.34 23.03
C SER A 27 19.87 5.77 22.82
N ALA A 28 20.65 4.89 22.17
CA ALA A 28 22.12 4.85 22.18
C ALA A 28 22.84 5.96 21.37
N ALA A 29 24.17 5.96 21.43
CA ALA A 29 25.04 6.99 20.86
C ALA A 29 25.06 7.06 19.30
N TYR A 30 24.00 7.56 18.66
CA TYR A 30 23.99 7.88 17.23
C TYR A 30 24.99 8.99 16.91
N THR A 31 25.56 8.92 15.70
CA THR A 31 26.63 9.80 15.21
C THR A 31 26.14 10.89 14.24
N SER A 32 24.83 11.02 14.03
CA SER A 32 24.23 12.04 13.14
C SER A 32 22.82 12.45 13.59
N ASP A 33 22.51 13.73 13.41
CA ASP A 33 21.25 14.40 13.76
C ASP A 33 20.01 13.81 13.07
N TYR A 34 20.19 13.11 11.94
CA TYR A 34 19.11 12.52 11.14
C TYR A 34 19.48 11.12 10.64
N PRO A 35 18.50 10.20 10.48
CA PRO A 35 18.72 8.94 9.78
C PRO A 35 19.21 9.11 8.34
N GLN A 36 19.87 8.07 7.79
CA GLN A 36 20.36 8.09 6.42
C GLN A 36 19.22 8.33 5.41
N GLY A 37 19.36 9.37 4.58
CA GLY A 37 18.37 9.76 3.57
C GLY A 37 17.25 10.67 4.06
N VAL A 38 17.18 10.97 5.36
CA VAL A 38 16.23 11.94 5.93
C VAL A 38 16.84 13.34 5.94
N THR A 39 16.02 14.33 5.58
CA THR A 39 16.31 15.77 5.72
C THR A 39 15.51 16.39 6.87
N LYS A 40 15.97 17.55 7.37
CA LYS A 40 15.23 18.34 8.36
C LYS A 40 13.78 18.59 7.95
N ALA A 41 13.53 19.01 6.71
CA ALA A 41 12.18 19.35 6.25
C ALA A 41 11.22 18.14 6.24
N GLN A 42 11.72 16.94 5.94
CA GLN A 42 10.92 15.71 6.05
C GLN A 42 10.63 15.35 7.51
N ALA A 43 11.60 15.54 8.41
CA ALA A 43 11.41 15.33 9.85
C ALA A 43 10.43 16.36 10.46
N ASP A 44 10.56 17.65 10.14
CA ASP A 44 9.64 18.71 10.54
C ASP A 44 8.20 18.41 10.07
N LYS A 45 8.03 17.90 8.84
CA LYS A 45 6.72 17.47 8.32
C LYS A 45 6.18 16.23 9.05
N ALA A 46 7.04 15.27 9.37
CA ALA A 46 6.65 14.01 10.03
C ALA A 46 6.00 14.23 11.40
N VAL A 47 6.32 15.31 12.11
CA VAL A 47 5.66 15.72 13.36
C VAL A 47 4.14 15.84 13.17
N VAL A 48 3.72 16.73 12.26
CA VAL A 48 2.30 17.01 12.01
C VAL A 48 1.59 15.80 11.37
N SER A 49 2.28 15.05 10.50
CA SER A 49 1.72 13.83 9.93
C SER A 49 1.54 12.70 10.96
N THR A 50 2.40 12.62 11.98
CA THR A 50 2.22 11.67 13.09
C THR A 50 1.01 12.03 13.94
N ASP A 51 0.79 13.30 14.25
CA ASP A 51 -0.39 13.72 15.04
C ASP A 51 -1.71 13.43 14.32
N LYS A 52 -1.77 13.65 13.00
CA LYS A 52 -2.90 13.20 12.19
C LYS A 52 -3.07 11.68 12.26
N LEU A 53 -1.99 10.93 12.09
CA LEU A 53 -2.02 9.47 12.06
C LEU A 53 -2.52 8.91 13.40
N ILE A 54 -2.05 9.44 14.53
CA ILE A 54 -2.49 9.05 15.88
C ILE A 54 -3.97 9.36 16.09
N ASN A 55 -4.41 10.58 15.76
CA ASN A 55 -5.82 10.98 15.90
C ASN A 55 -6.77 10.19 14.99
N TYR A 56 -6.32 9.80 13.79
CA TYR A 56 -7.03 8.88 12.90
C TYR A 56 -7.08 7.44 13.47
N ALA A 57 -6.04 7.01 14.18
CA ALA A 57 -5.88 5.63 14.62
C ALA A 57 -6.52 5.30 15.98
N ALA A 58 -6.46 6.20 16.96
CA ALA A 58 -7.00 5.90 18.30
C ALA A 58 -8.49 5.46 18.26
N PRO A 59 -9.39 6.09 17.47
CA PRO A 59 -10.78 5.64 17.33
C PRO A 59 -10.92 4.29 16.62
N LEU A 60 -9.99 3.94 15.73
CA LEU A 60 -9.98 2.64 15.03
C LEU A 60 -9.41 1.50 15.88
N LEU A 61 -8.60 1.82 16.89
CA LEU A 61 -7.99 0.86 17.81
C LEU A 61 -8.88 0.60 19.04
N THR A 62 -9.51 1.64 19.58
CA THR A 62 -10.19 1.61 20.90
C THR A 62 -11.67 2.02 20.86
N GLY A 63 -12.17 2.48 19.71
CA GLY A 63 -13.51 3.09 19.58
C GLY A 63 -13.61 4.53 20.11
N LYS A 64 -12.50 5.16 20.53
CA LYS A 64 -12.45 6.42 21.28
C LYS A 64 -11.28 7.33 20.85
N SER A 65 -11.37 8.64 21.12
CA SER A 65 -10.20 9.53 21.00
C SER A 65 -9.13 9.22 22.06
N LEU A 66 -7.91 9.71 21.89
CA LEU A 66 -6.83 9.47 22.87
C LEU A 66 -7.20 9.99 24.27
N SER A 67 -7.77 11.20 24.34
CA SER A 67 -8.32 11.79 25.56
C SER A 67 -9.47 10.99 26.19
N ASP A 68 -10.38 10.42 25.38
CA ASP A 68 -11.51 9.62 25.89
C ASP A 68 -11.11 8.25 26.44
N ASN A 69 -9.87 7.82 26.17
CA ASN A 69 -9.25 6.66 26.81
C ASN A 69 -8.53 7.06 28.12
N VAL A 70 -7.67 8.08 28.06
CA VAL A 70 -6.79 8.45 29.19
C VAL A 70 -7.53 9.15 30.33
N PHE A 71 -8.40 10.12 30.05
CA PHE A 71 -9.04 10.90 31.12
C PHE A 71 -9.96 10.08 32.04
N PRO A 72 -10.76 9.10 31.56
CA PRO A 72 -11.49 8.21 32.45
C PRO A 72 -10.61 7.33 33.36
N MET A 73 -9.33 7.09 33.00
CA MET A 73 -8.38 6.37 33.87
C MET A 73 -7.77 7.27 34.96
N LEU A 74 -7.74 8.59 34.74
CA LEU A 74 -7.26 9.57 35.72
C LEU A 74 -8.40 10.09 36.60
N TYR A 75 -9.44 10.67 36.00
CA TYR A 75 -10.52 11.38 36.68
C TYR A 75 -11.64 10.44 37.10
N ASN A 76 -11.30 9.46 37.95
CA ASN A 76 -12.27 8.53 38.52
C ASN A 76 -12.03 8.26 40.01
N SER A 77 -13.09 7.76 40.64
CA SER A 77 -13.18 7.48 42.07
C SER A 77 -12.21 6.38 42.55
N GLN A 78 -11.91 5.37 41.73
CA GLN A 78 -10.95 4.31 42.08
C GLN A 78 -9.51 4.85 42.12
N SER A 79 -9.13 5.72 41.18
CA SER A 79 -7.80 6.36 41.15
C SER A 79 -7.60 7.29 42.36
N LEU A 80 -8.63 8.05 42.76
CA LEU A 80 -8.58 8.89 43.97
C LEU A 80 -8.53 8.06 45.26
N SER A 81 -9.37 7.01 45.38
CA SER A 81 -9.34 6.08 46.52
C SER A 81 -8.00 5.34 46.64
N GLY A 82 -7.44 4.87 45.53
CA GLY A 82 -6.14 4.19 45.48
C GLY A 82 -4.99 5.11 45.89
N LEU A 83 -4.97 6.35 45.40
CA LEU A 83 -4.00 7.37 45.83
C LEU A 83 -4.13 7.68 47.32
N LEU A 84 -5.35 7.90 47.82
CA LEU A 84 -5.60 8.21 49.23
C LEU A 84 -5.09 7.10 50.17
N VAL A 85 -5.50 5.85 49.93
CA VAL A 85 -5.10 4.71 50.77
C VAL A 85 -3.61 4.40 50.60
N GLY A 86 -3.08 4.45 49.38
CA GLY A 86 -1.66 4.19 49.10
C GLY A 86 -0.72 5.18 49.80
N ILE A 87 -1.01 6.48 49.68
CA ILE A 87 -0.27 7.56 50.35
C ILE A 87 -0.23 7.31 51.87
N TYR A 88 -1.38 7.11 52.51
CA TYR A 88 -1.41 7.02 53.96
C TYR A 88 -1.01 5.67 54.55
N SER A 89 -1.27 4.56 53.86
CA SER A 89 -0.76 3.24 54.27
C SER A 89 0.77 3.18 54.24
N SER A 90 1.42 3.84 53.28
CA SER A 90 2.88 3.90 53.22
C SER A 90 3.52 4.67 54.39
N MET A 91 2.79 5.62 54.98
CA MET A 91 3.25 6.44 56.11
C MET A 91 2.70 6.00 57.47
N GLU A 92 1.78 5.02 57.53
CA GLU A 92 1.03 4.67 58.75
C GLU A 92 1.94 4.29 59.93
N GLN A 93 3.07 3.61 59.67
CA GLN A 93 4.05 3.23 60.69
C GLN A 93 4.71 4.44 61.36
N ASP A 94 4.82 5.56 60.65
CA ASP A 94 5.41 6.82 61.10
C ASP A 94 4.36 7.88 61.49
N ALA A 95 3.07 7.52 61.58
CA ALA A 95 2.00 8.44 61.97
C ALA A 95 2.27 9.17 63.30
N SER A 96 2.95 8.52 64.25
CA SER A 96 3.36 9.14 65.52
C SER A 96 4.50 10.15 65.36
N THR A 97 5.44 9.90 64.44
CA THR A 97 6.49 10.86 64.03
C THR A 97 5.85 12.09 63.39
N LEU A 98 4.96 11.89 62.42
CA LEU A 98 4.27 12.98 61.70
C LEU A 98 3.41 13.82 62.64
N SER A 99 2.66 13.18 63.54
CA SER A 99 1.87 13.87 64.57
C SER A 99 2.75 14.71 65.51
N SER A 100 3.96 14.24 65.87
CA SER A 100 4.90 14.99 66.70
C SER A 100 5.44 16.28 66.04
N ILE A 101 5.35 16.38 64.72
CA ILE A 101 5.68 17.59 63.95
C ILE A 101 4.43 18.34 63.44
N GLY A 102 3.23 18.03 63.93
CA GLY A 102 1.99 18.72 63.60
C GLY A 102 1.19 18.18 62.41
N VAL A 103 1.65 17.10 61.75
CA VAL A 103 0.99 16.48 60.60
C VAL A 103 0.19 15.26 61.07
N ASN A 104 -1.13 15.38 61.19
CA ASN A 104 -1.97 14.27 61.68
C ASN A 104 -2.53 13.43 60.52
N ILE A 105 -2.03 12.20 60.37
CA ILE A 105 -2.45 11.25 59.31
C ILE A 105 -3.37 10.12 59.81
N SER A 106 -3.93 10.24 61.02
CA SER A 106 -4.92 9.27 61.51
C SER A 106 -6.19 9.28 60.65
N VAL A 107 -6.78 8.11 60.40
CA VAL A 107 -7.87 7.96 59.42
C VAL A 107 -9.05 8.91 59.70
N SER A 108 -9.39 9.10 60.97
CA SER A 108 -10.43 10.04 61.41
C SER A 108 -10.11 11.52 61.10
N ALA A 109 -8.85 11.93 61.21
CA ALA A 109 -8.45 13.30 60.89
C ALA A 109 -8.46 13.58 59.38
N VAL A 110 -8.03 12.60 58.58
CA VAL A 110 -8.12 12.70 57.11
C VAL A 110 -9.57 12.62 56.64
N ALA A 111 -10.43 11.87 57.33
CA ALA A 111 -11.87 11.87 57.09
C ALA A 111 -12.47 13.28 57.30
N GLU A 112 -12.09 14.00 58.37
CA GLU A 112 -12.63 15.34 58.63
C GLU A 112 -12.35 16.35 57.51
N GLU A 113 -11.20 16.26 56.81
CA GLU A 113 -10.90 17.06 55.61
C GLU A 113 -11.69 16.63 54.35
N LEU A 114 -12.22 15.40 54.35
CA LEU A 114 -12.93 14.78 53.22
C LEU A 114 -14.45 14.81 53.34
N GLN A 115 -15.03 15.61 54.25
CA GLN A 115 -16.49 15.78 54.39
C GLN A 115 -17.23 16.21 53.11
N ALA A 116 -16.51 16.79 52.13
CA ALA A 116 -17.04 17.12 50.81
C ALA A 116 -17.33 15.88 49.92
N TYR A 117 -16.87 14.70 50.32
CA TYR A 117 -17.00 13.41 49.62
C TYR A 117 -17.74 12.41 50.53
N PRO A 118 -19.08 12.44 50.59
CA PRO A 118 -19.82 11.84 51.70
C PRO A 118 -19.68 10.32 51.86
N GLU A 119 -19.52 9.58 50.75
CA GLU A 119 -19.34 8.12 50.80
C GLU A 119 -17.96 7.73 51.34
N VAL A 120 -16.92 8.43 50.89
CA VAL A 120 -15.54 8.29 51.39
C VAL A 120 -15.48 8.64 52.87
N TYR A 121 -16.09 9.75 53.28
CA TYR A 121 -16.21 10.15 54.69
C TYR A 121 -16.94 9.10 55.54
N ALA A 122 -18.03 8.52 55.03
CA ALA A 122 -18.82 7.52 55.74
C ALA A 122 -18.04 6.22 56.01
N VAL A 123 -17.11 5.82 55.13
CA VAL A 123 -16.19 4.71 55.41
C VAL A 123 -15.13 5.14 56.43
N LEU A 124 -14.34 6.17 56.11
CA LEU A 124 -13.15 6.55 56.88
C LEU A 124 -13.45 6.96 58.33
N SER A 125 -14.64 7.51 58.60
CA SER A 125 -15.09 7.86 59.95
C SER A 125 -15.45 6.66 60.85
N THR A 126 -15.43 5.42 60.33
CA THR A 126 -15.81 4.20 61.07
C THR A 126 -14.65 3.24 61.34
N VAL A 127 -13.50 3.45 60.71
CA VAL A 127 -12.31 2.58 60.78
C VAL A 127 -11.15 3.26 61.53
N ASN A 128 -10.16 2.50 61.99
CA ASN A 128 -9.08 3.01 62.86
C ASN A 128 -7.69 2.95 62.20
N THR A 129 -7.52 2.10 61.19
CA THR A 129 -6.27 1.90 60.45
C THR A 129 -6.50 2.00 58.93
N TRP A 130 -5.46 2.37 58.18
CA TRP A 130 -5.55 2.48 56.72
C TRP A 130 -5.71 1.10 56.04
N ALA A 131 -5.26 0.03 56.70
CA ALA A 131 -5.53 -1.35 56.29
C ALA A 131 -7.02 -1.76 56.39
N GLU A 132 -7.85 -1.02 57.12
CA GLU A 132 -9.31 -1.23 57.22
C GLU A 132 -10.11 -0.37 56.22
N ALA A 133 -9.47 0.57 55.53
CA ALA A 133 -10.12 1.58 54.68
C ALA A 133 -10.50 1.06 53.28
N ASP A 134 -11.46 0.12 53.19
CA ASP A 134 -11.99 -0.36 51.91
C ASP A 134 -12.87 0.70 51.23
N LEU A 135 -12.29 1.38 50.23
CA LEU A 135 -12.94 2.39 49.40
C LEU A 135 -13.32 1.87 48.00
N THR A 136 -13.31 0.54 47.76
CA THR A 136 -13.49 -0.09 46.44
C THR A 136 -14.83 0.23 45.76
N PHE A 137 -15.84 0.64 46.54
CA PHE A 137 -17.18 0.94 46.05
C PHE A 137 -17.68 2.35 46.39
N THR A 138 -16.80 3.27 46.82
CA THR A 138 -17.18 4.66 47.14
C THR A 138 -17.06 5.56 45.92
N ASP A 139 -18.08 6.38 45.65
CA ASP A 139 -17.99 7.44 44.65
C ASP A 139 -17.51 8.77 45.24
N TRP A 140 -16.53 9.39 44.57
CA TRP A 140 -16.08 10.75 44.84
C TRP A 140 -16.91 11.80 44.07
N GLY A 141 -17.74 11.39 43.11
CA GLY A 141 -18.49 12.30 42.23
C GLY A 141 -17.59 13.15 41.31
N VAL A 142 -16.33 12.73 41.13
CA VAL A 142 -15.33 13.41 40.31
C VAL A 142 -15.31 12.83 38.90
N THR A 143 -15.53 13.68 37.90
CA THR A 143 -15.54 13.29 36.47
C THR A 143 -14.71 14.22 35.58
N ASP A 144 -14.04 15.22 36.14
CA ASP A 144 -13.23 16.20 35.40
C ASP A 144 -11.94 16.61 36.16
N LYS A 145 -11.02 17.28 35.44
CA LYS A 145 -9.71 17.71 35.97
C LYS A 145 -9.79 18.67 37.15
N VAL A 146 -10.83 19.51 37.25
CA VAL A 146 -11.01 20.50 38.31
C VAL A 146 -11.54 19.82 39.57
N GLY A 147 -12.48 18.88 39.44
CA GLY A 147 -12.88 17.98 40.51
C GLY A 147 -11.71 17.17 41.04
N PHE A 148 -10.92 16.56 40.14
CA PHE A 148 -9.76 15.74 40.49
C PHE A 148 -8.65 16.53 41.20
N ALA A 149 -8.24 17.69 40.66
CA ALA A 149 -7.26 18.56 41.30
C ALA A 149 -7.74 19.13 42.65
N THR A 150 -9.05 19.34 42.81
CA THR A 150 -9.64 19.75 44.10
C THR A 150 -9.67 18.60 45.11
N ALA A 151 -9.98 17.38 44.67
CA ALA A 151 -9.95 16.17 45.50
C ALA A 151 -8.53 15.87 46.00
N LEU A 152 -7.50 15.96 45.15
CA LEU A 152 -6.10 15.85 45.55
C LEU A 152 -5.69 16.91 46.59
N GLY A 153 -6.20 18.13 46.46
CA GLY A 153 -6.00 19.18 47.47
C GLY A 153 -6.62 18.85 48.83
N LYS A 154 -7.72 18.11 48.88
CA LYS A 154 -8.30 17.60 50.14
C LYS A 154 -7.60 16.35 50.67
N ILE A 155 -7.23 15.41 49.80
CA ILE A 155 -6.40 14.24 50.15
C ILE A 155 -5.12 14.68 50.86
N LEU A 156 -4.43 15.72 50.36
CA LEU A 156 -3.18 16.22 50.95
C LEU A 156 -3.36 17.29 52.04
N SER A 157 -4.59 17.61 52.45
CA SER A 157 -4.83 18.72 53.39
C SER A 157 -4.17 18.59 54.78
N PRO A 158 -3.91 17.40 55.36
CA PRO A 158 -3.07 17.27 56.57
C PRO A 158 -1.64 17.82 56.45
N PHE A 159 -1.14 18.03 55.24
CA PHE A 159 0.18 18.62 54.97
C PHE A 159 0.13 20.14 54.69
N ASN A 160 -1.06 20.76 54.67
CA ASN A 160 -1.28 22.14 54.24
C ASN A 160 -0.37 23.17 54.93
N ASP A 161 -0.11 23.05 56.24
CA ASP A 161 0.69 24.05 56.97
C ASP A 161 2.20 23.92 56.71
N LEU A 162 2.67 22.71 56.42
CA LEU A 162 4.02 22.43 55.98
C LEU A 162 4.21 22.89 54.51
N LEU A 163 3.28 22.52 53.62
CA LEU A 163 3.28 22.96 52.23
C LEU A 163 3.22 24.48 52.11
N TYR A 164 2.34 25.15 52.87
CA TYR A 164 2.25 26.62 52.89
C TYR A 164 3.55 27.25 53.39
N THR A 165 4.22 26.61 54.35
CA THR A 165 5.53 27.06 54.81
C THR A 165 6.55 27.02 53.68
N LEU A 166 6.77 25.85 53.07
CA LEU A 166 7.78 25.63 52.04
C LEU A 166 7.52 26.49 50.80
N LEU A 167 6.29 26.45 50.30
CA LEU A 167 5.91 27.02 49.00
C LEU A 167 5.65 28.53 49.05
N CYS A 168 5.24 29.09 50.20
CA CYS A 168 4.85 30.49 50.35
C CYS A 168 5.68 31.25 51.41
N SER A 169 6.89 30.80 51.77
CA SER A 169 7.73 31.40 52.83
C SER A 169 6.98 31.66 54.14
N GLY A 170 6.15 30.70 54.55
CA GLY A 170 5.61 30.66 55.91
C GLY A 170 6.70 30.36 56.94
N ASN A 171 6.28 30.25 58.20
CA ASN A 171 7.12 29.77 59.32
C ASN A 171 6.38 28.61 59.98
N TYR A 172 7.07 27.49 60.20
CA TYR A 172 6.53 26.27 60.80
C TYR A 172 7.29 25.96 62.09
N GLU A 173 6.60 25.93 63.23
CA GLU A 173 7.21 25.71 64.54
C GLU A 173 6.95 24.28 65.01
N ILE A 174 7.87 23.37 64.68
CA ILE A 174 7.85 21.97 65.17
C ILE A 174 8.02 21.93 66.69
N SER A 175 8.83 22.82 67.24
CA SER A 175 8.94 23.01 68.68
C SER A 175 9.50 24.39 69.02
N ARG A 176 9.56 24.72 70.32
CA ARG A 176 10.24 25.93 70.83
C ARG A 176 11.72 26.07 70.40
N PHE A 177 12.33 25.02 69.84
CA PHE A 177 13.72 25.01 69.38
C PHE A 177 13.87 24.75 67.87
N ILE A 178 12.88 24.14 67.20
CA ILE A 178 12.95 23.78 65.79
C ILE A 178 11.91 24.59 65.02
N LYS A 179 12.40 25.48 64.16
CA LYS A 179 11.59 26.28 63.24
C LYS A 179 12.09 26.08 61.82
N ILE A 180 11.17 25.80 60.90
CA ILE A 180 11.40 25.81 59.45
C ILE A 180 10.86 27.15 58.93
N LYS A 181 11.59 27.80 58.03
CA LYS A 181 11.11 28.96 57.27
C LYS A 181 11.33 28.67 55.79
N GLY A 182 10.26 28.71 55.01
CA GLY A 182 10.35 28.41 53.57
C GLY A 182 11.00 29.52 52.75
N ASN A 183 11.21 29.21 51.48
CA ASN A 183 11.99 30.02 50.53
C ASN A 183 11.16 30.35 49.26
N ASP A 184 9.86 30.63 49.44
CA ASP A 184 8.84 30.81 48.39
C ASP A 184 8.97 29.75 47.28
N GLY A 185 9.01 28.47 47.68
CA GLY A 185 9.31 27.33 46.82
C GLY A 185 8.36 27.13 45.64
N TYR A 186 7.16 27.72 45.65
CA TYR A 186 6.35 27.79 44.43
C TYR A 186 6.98 28.75 43.40
N ALA A 187 7.27 29.99 43.79
CA ALA A 187 7.80 31.00 42.89
C ALA A 187 9.23 30.70 42.41
N ASN A 188 10.05 30.11 43.29
CA ASN A 188 11.48 29.90 43.06
C ASN A 188 11.84 28.47 42.62
N GLY A 189 10.91 27.51 42.71
CA GLY A 189 11.14 26.10 42.34
C GLY A 189 10.06 25.53 41.43
N ILE A 190 8.81 25.42 41.92
CA ILE A 190 7.73 24.74 41.17
C ILE A 190 7.30 25.50 39.91
N ALA A 191 7.09 26.81 39.95
CA ALA A 191 6.69 27.57 38.77
C ALA A 191 7.78 27.59 37.67
N PRO A 192 9.09 27.72 37.98
CA PRO A 192 10.16 27.44 37.02
C PRO A 192 10.13 26.02 36.43
N LEU A 193 9.93 24.99 37.25
CA LEU A 193 9.85 23.59 36.80
C LEU A 193 8.64 23.31 35.90
N LEU A 194 7.46 23.83 36.25
CA LEU A 194 6.27 23.76 35.40
C LEU A 194 6.49 24.54 34.09
N LYS A 195 7.22 25.66 34.14
CA LYS A 195 7.52 26.45 32.94
C LYS A 195 8.52 25.76 32.00
N SER A 196 9.51 25.01 32.48
CA SER A 196 10.41 24.26 31.59
C SER A 196 9.71 23.09 30.89
N LEU A 197 8.68 22.52 31.52
CA LEU A 197 7.69 21.60 30.94
C LEU A 197 6.66 22.30 30.02
N SER A 198 6.76 23.62 29.80
CA SER A 198 5.84 24.43 28.98
C SER A 198 4.38 24.47 29.50
N CYS A 199 4.14 24.28 30.80
CA CYS A 199 2.82 24.51 31.39
C CYS A 199 2.43 25.99 31.27
N GLU A 200 1.29 26.26 30.63
CA GLU A 200 0.69 27.59 30.55
C GLU A 200 -0.12 27.95 31.80
N ASN A 201 -0.68 29.17 31.84
CA ASN A 201 -1.64 29.65 32.84
C ASN A 201 -1.17 29.61 34.31
N LEU A 202 0.15 29.55 34.54
CA LEU A 202 0.75 29.61 35.87
C LEU A 202 0.41 30.93 36.57
N VAL A 203 -0.14 30.83 37.79
CA VAL A 203 -0.40 32.00 38.65
C VAL A 203 0.91 32.62 39.12
N SER A 204 0.92 33.93 39.40
CA SER A 204 2.11 34.57 39.95
C SER A 204 2.41 34.08 41.38
N GLY A 205 3.66 34.16 41.83
CA GLY A 205 4.01 33.79 43.21
C GLY A 205 3.23 34.58 44.27
N GLU A 206 2.92 35.84 43.99
CA GLU A 206 2.08 36.68 44.86
C GLU A 206 0.62 36.20 44.87
N GLN A 207 0.07 35.84 43.70
CA GLN A 207 -1.29 35.31 43.57
C GLN A 207 -1.43 33.94 44.25
N PHE A 208 -0.51 33.01 43.97
CA PHE A 208 -0.46 31.68 44.61
C PHE A 208 -0.48 31.79 46.14
N LYS A 209 0.37 32.69 46.68
CA LYS A 209 0.48 32.98 48.11
C LYS A 209 -0.79 33.62 48.69
N SER A 210 -1.44 34.51 47.93
CA SER A 210 -2.72 35.12 48.32
C SER A 210 -3.87 34.11 48.35
N GLU A 211 -3.95 33.22 47.36
CA GLU A 211 -4.98 32.17 47.27
C GLU A 211 -4.77 31.10 48.34
N ALA A 212 -3.53 30.63 48.52
CA ALA A 212 -3.14 29.68 49.57
C ALA A 212 -3.36 30.22 51.00
N ASN A 213 -3.26 31.54 51.20
CA ASN A 213 -3.59 32.17 52.48
C ASN A 213 -5.11 32.29 52.71
N ALA A 214 -5.94 32.21 51.67
CA ALA A 214 -7.40 32.20 51.78
C ALA A 214 -7.96 30.77 51.96
N ASP A 215 -7.44 29.81 51.20
CA ASP A 215 -7.67 28.36 51.39
C ASP A 215 -6.40 27.60 50.98
N LYS A 216 -5.72 26.98 51.95
CA LYS A 216 -4.45 26.26 51.74
C LYS A 216 -4.58 25.09 50.75
N SER A 217 -5.75 24.47 50.64
CA SER A 217 -5.98 23.37 49.69
C SER A 217 -5.95 23.81 48.22
N THR A 218 -5.97 25.12 47.93
CA THR A 218 -5.73 25.66 46.59
C THR A 218 -4.30 25.46 46.08
N MET A 219 -3.30 25.30 46.97
CA MET A 219 -1.89 25.13 46.56
C MET A 219 -1.71 23.93 45.63
N VAL A 220 -2.21 22.75 46.03
CA VAL A 220 -2.12 21.53 45.24
C VAL A 220 -2.87 21.69 43.92
N LYS A 221 -4.06 22.27 43.95
CA LYS A 221 -4.88 22.55 42.76
C LYS A 221 -4.15 23.44 41.75
N ASN A 222 -3.50 24.50 42.22
CA ASN A 222 -2.76 25.47 41.39
C ASN A 222 -1.41 24.92 40.86
N ILE A 223 -0.95 23.77 41.35
CA ILE A 223 0.20 23.02 40.83
C ILE A 223 -0.25 21.92 39.86
N VAL A 224 -1.33 21.21 40.20
CA VAL A 224 -1.85 20.08 39.43
C VAL A 224 -2.58 20.53 38.16
N LEU A 225 -3.40 21.59 38.20
CA LEU A 225 -4.17 22.02 37.02
C LEU A 225 -3.30 22.33 35.79
N PRO A 226 -2.20 23.09 35.88
CA PRO A 226 -1.31 23.31 34.73
C PRO A 226 -0.71 22.02 34.14
N VAL A 227 -0.47 20.99 34.96
CA VAL A 227 0.01 19.68 34.49
C VAL A 227 -1.09 18.89 33.77
N LEU A 228 -2.34 19.00 34.23
CA LEU A 228 -3.50 18.39 33.54
C LEU A 228 -3.86 19.15 32.25
N ASP A 229 -3.67 20.46 32.22
CA ASP A 229 -3.78 21.28 31.00
C ASP A 229 -2.69 20.92 29.98
N LEU A 230 -1.44 20.72 30.43
CA LEU A 230 -0.34 20.23 29.59
C LEU A 230 -0.66 18.83 29.01
N LEU A 231 -1.23 17.94 29.82
CA LEU A 231 -1.68 16.63 29.36
C LEU A 231 -2.82 16.74 28.31
N GLU A 232 -3.76 17.67 28.45
CA GLU A 232 -4.77 17.95 27.39
C GLU A 232 -4.17 18.45 26.07
N VAL A 233 -3.05 19.18 26.12
CA VAL A 233 -2.33 19.62 24.93
C VAL A 233 -1.60 18.44 24.29
N VAL A 234 -0.82 17.67 25.07
CA VAL A 234 -0.08 16.49 24.59
C VAL A 234 -1.02 15.41 24.05
N LEU A 235 -2.16 15.12 24.69
CA LEU A 235 -3.11 14.11 24.18
C LEU A 235 -3.84 14.52 22.89
N ARG A 236 -3.81 15.80 22.52
CA ARG A 236 -4.38 16.33 21.27
C ARG A 236 -3.38 16.29 20.11
N SER A 237 -2.13 16.62 20.40
CA SER A 237 -1.03 16.69 19.43
C SER A 237 0.26 16.10 20.03
N PRO A 238 0.36 14.77 20.20
CA PRO A 238 1.46 14.15 20.94
C PRO A 238 2.85 14.45 20.38
N ALA A 239 3.04 14.32 19.06
CA ALA A 239 4.33 14.58 18.43
C ALA A 239 4.67 16.07 18.48
N ASP A 240 3.77 16.97 18.07
CA ASP A 240 4.07 18.41 18.04
C ASP A 240 4.39 18.94 19.44
N SER A 241 3.56 18.59 20.43
CA SER A 241 3.74 19.02 21.82
C SER A 241 5.01 18.45 22.45
N LEU A 242 5.28 17.15 22.31
CA LEU A 242 6.51 16.55 22.88
C LEU A 242 7.78 17.09 22.21
N THR A 243 7.72 17.46 20.92
CA THR A 243 8.85 18.08 20.23
C THR A 243 9.14 19.52 20.66
N ASP A 244 8.17 20.25 21.22
CA ASP A 244 8.39 21.52 21.90
C ASP A 244 8.88 21.32 23.34
N ILE A 245 8.14 20.53 24.14
CA ILE A 245 8.33 20.38 25.59
C ILE A 245 9.67 19.73 25.94
N LEU A 246 9.98 18.56 25.36
CA LEU A 246 11.06 17.72 25.85
C LEU A 246 12.47 18.34 25.66
N PRO A 247 12.78 19.06 24.56
CA PRO A 247 14.06 19.76 24.43
C PRO A 247 14.29 20.86 25.48
N SER A 248 13.24 21.65 25.78
CA SER A 248 13.26 22.69 26.82
C SER A 248 13.50 22.08 28.21
N PHE A 249 12.71 21.08 28.57
CA PHE A 249 12.84 20.38 29.85
C PHE A 249 14.21 19.69 30.00
N ALA A 250 14.69 19.02 28.93
CA ALA A 250 15.99 18.39 28.90
C ALA A 250 17.15 19.39 29.05
N TYR A 251 17.02 20.60 28.49
CA TYR A 251 17.99 21.67 28.73
C TYR A 251 18.04 22.07 30.21
N SER A 252 16.90 22.18 30.90
CA SER A 252 16.87 22.45 32.35
C SER A 252 17.46 21.31 33.19
N VAL A 253 17.29 20.05 32.78
CA VAL A 253 17.95 18.89 33.43
C VAL A 253 19.48 18.95 33.24
N GLU A 254 19.96 19.06 32.00
CA GLU A 254 21.41 19.01 31.69
C GLU A 254 22.21 20.20 32.22
N ASN A 255 21.55 21.34 32.48
CA ASN A 255 22.17 22.52 33.09
C ASN A 255 21.96 22.57 34.62
N GLY A 256 21.43 21.50 35.25
CA GLY A 256 21.24 21.39 36.70
C GLY A 256 20.13 22.28 37.28
N GLN A 257 19.34 22.95 36.44
CA GLN A 257 18.28 23.88 36.89
C GLN A 257 17.17 23.14 37.64
N VAL A 258 16.84 21.91 37.22
CA VAL A 258 15.85 21.08 37.92
C VAL A 258 16.35 20.73 39.32
N ASP A 259 17.64 20.43 39.49
CA ASP A 259 18.26 20.17 40.79
C ASP A 259 18.29 21.42 41.67
N GLU A 260 18.61 22.61 41.12
CA GLU A 260 18.49 23.89 41.82
C GLU A 260 17.05 24.17 42.29
N TRP A 261 16.04 23.93 41.44
CA TRP A 261 14.63 24.14 41.79
C TRP A 261 14.12 23.16 42.84
N LEU A 262 14.61 21.93 42.84
CA LEU A 262 14.31 20.93 43.87
C LEU A 262 15.00 21.30 45.20
N ASP A 263 16.27 21.71 45.18
CA ASP A 263 16.97 22.19 46.38
C ASP A 263 16.26 23.41 47.01
N VAL A 264 15.80 24.36 46.20
CA VAL A 264 15.02 25.53 46.69
C VAL A 264 13.76 25.12 47.47
N ILE A 265 13.15 23.98 47.16
CA ILE A 265 11.95 23.47 47.84
C ILE A 265 12.32 22.72 49.14
N ILE A 266 13.40 21.93 49.16
CA ILE A 266 13.79 21.07 50.30
C ILE A 266 14.80 21.70 51.26
N SER A 267 15.60 22.68 50.81
CA SER A 267 16.62 23.38 51.61
C SER A 267 16.12 24.02 52.91
N PRO A 268 14.86 24.53 53.02
CA PRO A 268 14.28 24.92 54.32
C PRO A 268 14.30 23.81 55.39
N ILE A 269 14.33 22.56 54.97
CA ILE A 269 14.34 21.36 55.81
C ILE A 269 15.78 20.83 55.96
N THR A 270 16.49 20.61 54.85
CA THR A 270 17.82 19.97 54.84
C THR A 270 18.93 20.86 55.42
N SER A 271 18.82 22.18 55.30
CA SER A 271 19.84 23.13 55.79
C SER A 271 19.78 23.42 57.30
N ASN A 272 18.88 22.79 58.05
CA ASN A 272 18.71 23.06 59.48
C ASN A 272 19.39 21.96 60.34
N PRO A 273 20.51 22.26 61.03
CA PRO A 273 21.29 21.27 61.77
C PRO A 273 20.60 20.72 63.03
N LEU A 274 19.41 21.22 63.39
CA LEU A 274 18.58 20.63 64.45
C LEU A 274 17.58 19.58 63.91
N ILE A 275 17.50 19.38 62.59
CA ILE A 275 16.58 18.43 61.94
C ILE A 275 17.26 17.09 61.60
N GLU A 276 18.60 16.97 61.71
CA GLU A 276 19.32 15.67 61.64
C GLU A 276 18.79 14.60 62.63
N ILE A 277 18.09 15.02 63.68
CA ILE A 277 17.51 14.15 64.72
C ILE A 277 16.00 13.90 64.49
N ALA A 278 15.37 14.62 63.55
CA ALA A 278 13.94 14.50 63.27
C ALA A 278 13.67 13.28 62.37
N ALA A 279 12.89 12.32 62.87
CA ALA A 279 12.55 11.11 62.13
C ALA A 279 11.73 11.36 60.84
N PHE A 280 11.29 12.60 60.59
CA PHE A 280 10.76 13.06 59.29
C PHE A 280 11.64 12.67 58.09
N PHE A 281 12.97 12.76 58.21
CA PHE A 281 13.90 12.35 57.16
C PHE A 281 14.03 10.82 56.94
N LYS A 282 13.32 10.00 57.73
CA LYS A 282 13.18 8.55 57.45
C LYS A 282 11.96 8.22 56.59
N ILE A 283 11.01 9.16 56.50
CA ILE A 283 9.72 8.99 55.82
C ILE A 283 9.84 9.40 54.35
N ILE A 284 10.64 10.43 54.07
CA ILE A 284 10.93 10.92 52.72
C ILE A 284 12.31 10.43 52.32
N ASP A 285 12.39 9.51 51.36
CA ASP A 285 13.67 9.05 50.82
C ASP A 285 14.29 10.10 49.88
N LEU A 286 15.06 11.01 50.48
CA LEU A 286 15.80 12.03 49.74
C LEU A 286 17.07 11.47 49.04
N SER A 287 17.46 10.20 49.26
CA SER A 287 18.61 9.61 48.56
C SER A 287 18.37 9.42 47.05
N MET A 288 17.09 9.41 46.65
CA MET A 288 16.68 9.47 45.25
C MET A 288 17.07 10.80 44.56
N LEU A 289 17.23 11.89 45.31
CA LEU A 289 17.64 13.21 44.79
C LEU A 289 19.17 13.35 44.68
N GLU A 290 19.94 12.57 45.45
CA GLU A 290 21.42 12.60 45.42
C GLU A 290 22.01 12.10 44.08
N GLN A 291 21.20 11.43 43.25
CA GLN A 291 21.61 10.84 41.98
C GLN A 291 21.53 11.83 40.79
N GLY A 292 20.97 13.02 41.02
CA GLY A 292 20.73 14.05 40.00
C GLY A 292 19.44 13.81 39.21
N SER A 293 18.78 14.91 38.84
CA SER A 293 17.44 14.94 38.26
C SER A 293 17.25 13.99 37.07
N GLY A 294 18.20 13.95 36.13
CA GLY A 294 18.13 13.05 34.97
C GLY A 294 18.14 11.56 35.32
N ALA A 295 18.91 11.14 36.33
CA ALA A 295 18.95 9.75 36.79
C ALA A 295 17.69 9.39 37.60
N LEU A 296 17.22 10.31 38.45
CA LEU A 296 15.95 10.19 39.18
C LEU A 296 14.78 9.97 38.23
N ILE A 297 14.67 10.78 37.17
CA ILE A 297 13.61 10.65 36.17
C ILE A 297 13.69 9.28 35.48
N ASN A 298 14.87 8.84 35.05
CA ASN A 298 15.06 7.50 34.47
C ASN A 298 14.64 6.36 35.43
N SER A 299 14.94 6.49 36.72
CA SER A 299 14.55 5.50 37.74
C SER A 299 13.03 5.44 37.93
N LEU A 300 12.36 6.58 38.08
CA LEU A 300 10.91 6.65 38.24
C LEU A 300 10.17 6.01 37.05
N LEU A 301 10.62 6.30 35.83
CA LEU A 301 9.97 5.82 34.60
C LEU A 301 10.25 4.33 34.35
N THR A 302 11.36 3.80 34.87
CA THR A 302 11.62 2.35 34.95
C THR A 302 10.61 1.66 35.87
N SER A 303 10.33 2.24 37.05
CA SER A 303 9.35 1.71 38.00
C SER A 303 7.92 1.76 37.44
N MET A 304 7.50 2.89 36.85
CA MET A 304 6.19 3.03 36.19
C MET A 304 6.00 2.01 35.06
N GLY A 305 7.04 1.75 34.26
CA GLY A 305 7.02 0.68 33.27
C GLY A 305 6.81 -0.69 33.89
N ALA A 306 7.58 -1.02 34.94
CA ALA A 306 7.51 -2.32 35.61
C ALA A 306 6.12 -2.61 36.21
N GLU A 307 5.45 -1.61 36.77
CA GLU A 307 4.05 -1.72 37.24
C GLU A 307 3.06 -1.96 36.09
N GLY A 308 3.26 -1.30 34.95
CA GLY A 308 2.46 -1.47 33.73
C GLY A 308 2.82 -2.70 32.88
N GLY A 309 3.79 -3.54 33.29
CA GLY A 309 4.27 -4.68 32.51
C GLY A 309 5.06 -4.31 31.24
N PHE A 310 5.52 -3.05 31.14
CA PHE A 310 6.23 -2.48 30.00
C PHE A 310 7.68 -2.12 30.35
N LYS A 311 8.55 -2.02 29.35
CA LYS A 311 9.94 -1.56 29.52
C LYS A 311 10.26 -0.34 28.69
N PHE A 312 10.78 0.68 29.35
CA PHE A 312 11.51 1.79 28.73
C PHE A 312 13.03 1.54 28.98
N ALA A 313 13.95 2.25 28.30
CA ALA A 313 15.41 2.21 28.51
C ALA A 313 15.96 3.31 29.49
N GLU A 314 16.66 4.37 29.02
CA GLU A 314 17.36 5.49 29.76
C GLU A 314 17.49 6.84 28.95
N ILE A 315 16.70 7.91 29.16
CA ILE A 315 16.67 9.15 28.33
C ILE A 315 18.07 9.76 28.13
N ASP A 316 18.45 10.01 26.88
CA ASP A 316 19.58 10.88 26.54
C ASP A 316 19.15 12.36 26.56
N PHE A 317 19.02 12.90 27.78
CA PHE A 317 18.75 14.33 28.01
C PHE A 317 19.84 15.22 27.37
N ALA A 318 21.08 14.73 27.34
CA ALA A 318 22.20 15.38 26.66
C ALA A 318 22.00 15.54 25.14
N ARG A 319 21.06 14.84 24.51
CA ARG A 319 20.65 15.06 23.10
C ARG A 319 19.43 15.93 22.97
N LEU A 320 18.39 15.69 23.77
CA LEU A 320 17.16 16.48 23.73
C LEU A 320 17.45 17.97 24.03
N SER A 321 18.32 18.26 24.99
CA SER A 321 18.84 19.62 25.27
C SER A 321 19.55 20.31 24.09
N LYS A 322 20.05 19.55 23.11
CA LYS A 322 20.71 20.03 21.89
C LYS A 322 19.73 20.14 20.70
N CYS A 323 18.50 19.68 20.85
CA CYS A 323 17.41 19.77 19.87
C CYS A 323 16.68 21.12 19.95
N GLY A 324 17.42 22.21 20.16
CA GLY A 324 16.90 23.57 20.27
C GLY A 324 18.00 24.56 20.70
N ALA A 325 17.63 25.82 20.92
CA ALA A 325 18.53 26.85 21.44
C ALA A 325 17.75 28.01 22.07
N HIS A 326 18.40 28.78 22.96
CA HIS A 326 17.80 29.98 23.53
C HIS A 326 17.72 31.15 22.54
N ASN A 327 16.55 31.79 22.49
CA ASN A 327 16.30 33.07 21.82
C ASN A 327 15.91 34.11 22.90
N GLY A 328 16.90 34.81 23.45
CA GLY A 328 16.68 35.64 24.64
C GLY A 328 16.39 34.77 25.88
N THR A 329 15.22 34.97 26.50
CA THR A 329 14.78 34.22 27.70
C THR A 329 13.93 32.98 27.39
N GLU A 330 13.65 32.72 26.11
CA GLU A 330 12.82 31.62 25.63
C GLU A 330 13.70 30.51 25.06
N PHE A 331 13.32 29.24 25.23
CA PHE A 331 13.98 28.12 24.56
C PHE A 331 13.17 27.77 23.31
N VAL A 332 13.81 27.73 22.14
CA VAL A 332 13.17 27.43 20.86
C VAL A 332 13.61 26.05 20.40
N SER A 333 12.67 25.11 20.37
CA SER A 333 12.90 23.73 20.00
C SER A 333 13.01 23.55 18.48
N ASP A 334 13.94 22.70 18.06
CA ASP A 334 14.10 22.26 16.68
C ASP A 334 13.31 20.97 16.46
N LYS A 335 12.02 21.13 16.14
CA LYS A 335 11.04 20.04 16.09
C LYS A 335 11.51 18.82 15.31
N GLY A 336 12.11 18.99 14.13
CA GLY A 336 12.63 17.86 13.34
C GLY A 336 13.78 17.09 13.99
N ARG A 337 14.66 17.73 14.78
CA ARG A 337 15.69 17.00 15.56
C ARG A 337 15.10 16.37 16.81
N ALA A 338 14.25 17.10 17.53
CA ALA A 338 13.54 16.57 18.69
C ALA A 338 12.71 15.33 18.33
N TYR A 339 12.01 15.36 17.20
CA TYR A 339 11.21 14.25 16.68
C TYR A 339 12.07 13.03 16.37
N VAL A 340 13.26 13.22 15.77
CA VAL A 340 14.19 12.11 15.51
C VAL A 340 14.64 11.45 16.80
N GLU A 341 15.02 12.20 17.84
CA GLU A 341 15.41 11.61 19.13
C GLU A 341 14.22 10.96 19.87
N ILE A 342 13.04 11.57 19.87
CA ILE A 342 11.81 11.00 20.44
C ILE A 342 11.42 9.70 19.73
N MET A 343 11.53 9.66 18.40
CA MET A 343 11.26 8.45 17.61
C MET A 343 12.32 7.37 17.80
N ARG A 344 13.59 7.75 17.91
CA ARG A 344 14.68 6.83 18.27
C ARG A 344 14.40 6.19 19.63
N TRP A 345 13.99 7.00 20.61
CA TRP A 345 13.56 6.55 21.93
C TRP A 345 12.39 5.55 21.88
N LEU A 346 11.28 5.92 21.24
CA LEU A 346 10.08 5.07 21.15
C LEU A 346 10.39 3.73 20.47
N VAL A 347 11.24 3.72 19.45
CA VAL A 347 11.62 2.52 18.70
C VAL A 347 12.52 1.57 19.51
N ASP A 348 13.41 2.07 20.36
CA ASP A 348 14.21 1.18 21.22
C ASP A 348 13.44 0.73 22.48
N SER A 349 12.47 1.52 22.97
CA SER A 349 11.48 1.05 23.95
C SER A 349 10.61 -0.08 23.40
N LEU A 350 10.12 0.04 22.16
CA LEU A 350 9.48 -1.05 21.40
C LEU A 350 10.30 -2.34 21.46
N LYS A 351 11.62 -2.28 21.22
CA LYS A 351 12.47 -3.49 21.15
C LYS A 351 12.64 -4.18 22.49
N LEU A 352 12.67 -3.44 23.60
CA LEU A 352 12.70 -4.03 24.95
C LEU A 352 11.43 -4.84 25.28
N ASN A 353 10.36 -4.68 24.49
CA ASN A 353 9.06 -5.32 24.67
C ASN A 353 8.71 -6.34 23.56
N GLU A 354 9.66 -6.80 22.72
CA GLU A 354 9.36 -7.72 21.59
C GLU A 354 8.43 -8.89 21.96
N GLU A 355 8.58 -9.43 23.17
CA GLU A 355 7.80 -10.57 23.70
C GLU A 355 6.45 -10.17 24.32
N THR A 356 6.30 -8.98 24.89
CA THR A 356 5.07 -8.49 25.57
C THR A 356 4.15 -7.70 24.65
N LEU A 357 4.67 -7.15 23.54
CA LEU A 357 3.87 -6.44 22.53
C LEU A 357 2.62 -7.23 22.09
N PRO A 358 2.67 -8.54 21.72
CA PRO A 358 1.49 -9.27 21.25
C PRO A 358 0.29 -9.22 22.21
N THR A 359 0.53 -9.25 23.53
CA THR A 359 -0.54 -9.15 24.55
C THR A 359 -0.96 -7.70 24.77
N LEU A 360 0.00 -6.76 24.84
CA LEU A 360 -0.32 -5.33 24.95
C LEU A 360 -1.26 -4.86 23.84
N PHE A 361 -1.07 -5.32 22.60
CA PHE A 361 -1.98 -5.00 21.49
C PHE A 361 -3.30 -5.78 21.51
N SER A 362 -3.41 -6.95 22.15
CA SER A 362 -4.72 -7.63 22.32
C SER A 362 -5.58 -6.95 23.37
N ASP A 363 -4.95 -6.45 24.42
CA ASP A 363 -5.64 -5.95 25.61
C ASP A 363 -6.24 -4.55 25.37
N MET A 364 -5.81 -3.85 24.31
CA MET A 364 -6.43 -2.61 23.79
C MET A 364 -7.82 -2.80 23.15
N GLY A 365 -8.34 -4.04 23.02
CA GLY A 365 -9.72 -4.30 22.60
C GLY A 365 -10.01 -4.20 21.09
N GLY A 366 -8.98 -4.03 20.25
CA GLY A 366 -9.13 -3.88 18.79
C GLY A 366 -9.51 -5.18 18.06
N GLU A 367 -10.79 -5.52 18.01
CA GLU A 367 -11.31 -6.68 17.26
C GLU A 367 -10.83 -6.67 15.79
N GLY A 368 -9.93 -7.60 15.45
CA GLY A 368 -9.41 -7.81 14.09
C GLY A 368 -7.92 -7.50 13.88
N ILE A 369 -7.20 -6.95 14.86
CA ILE A 369 -5.78 -6.56 14.71
C ILE A 369 -4.83 -7.52 15.47
N THR A 370 -4.91 -8.83 15.17
CA THR A 370 -3.99 -9.83 15.77
C THR A 370 -2.57 -9.68 15.25
N LEU A 371 -1.65 -9.15 16.05
CA LEU A 371 -0.23 -9.11 15.66
C LEU A 371 0.41 -10.49 15.66
N THR A 372 1.25 -10.75 14.65
CA THR A 372 1.99 -12.01 14.56
C THR A 372 3.42 -11.78 15.07
N PRO A 373 4.01 -12.71 15.84
CA PRO A 373 5.37 -12.54 16.36
C PRO A 373 6.40 -12.28 15.26
N GLU A 374 6.23 -12.89 14.08
CA GLU A 374 7.12 -12.66 12.94
C GLU A 374 6.95 -11.27 12.33
N ALA A 375 5.80 -10.60 12.50
CA ALA A 375 5.61 -9.22 12.06
C ALA A 375 6.44 -8.28 12.95
N ILE A 376 6.26 -8.38 14.27
CA ILE A 376 7.01 -7.61 15.28
C ILE A 376 8.51 -7.85 15.09
N LYS A 377 8.95 -9.13 15.06
CA LYS A 377 10.36 -9.52 14.90
C LYS A 377 11.00 -9.05 13.59
N THR A 378 10.23 -8.82 12.52
CA THR A 378 10.78 -8.24 11.27
C THR A 378 11.11 -6.76 11.42
N VAL A 379 10.45 -6.06 12.35
CA VAL A 379 10.62 -4.64 12.61
C VAL A 379 11.67 -4.43 13.70
N THR A 380 11.53 -5.06 14.87
CA THR A 380 12.42 -4.91 16.03
C THR A 380 13.87 -5.30 15.73
N SER A 381 14.09 -6.28 14.84
CA SER A 381 15.44 -6.70 14.41
C SER A 381 16.17 -5.70 13.49
N LYS A 382 15.55 -4.57 13.14
CA LYS A 382 16.17 -3.51 12.33
C LYS A 382 16.85 -2.46 13.21
N ALA A 383 17.87 -1.81 12.67
CA ALA A 383 18.52 -0.67 13.31
C ALA A 383 17.50 0.46 13.55
N THR A 384 17.60 1.18 14.66
CA THR A 384 16.63 2.21 15.07
C THR A 384 16.42 3.25 13.97
N ASP A 385 17.52 3.81 13.44
CA ASP A 385 17.49 4.77 12.32
C ASP A 385 16.88 4.19 11.03
N GLY A 386 16.98 2.88 10.78
CA GLY A 386 16.31 2.23 9.65
C GLY A 386 14.78 2.25 9.80
N ILE A 387 14.28 2.12 11.03
CA ILE A 387 12.86 2.19 11.36
C ILE A 387 12.39 3.65 11.36
N VAL A 388 13.08 4.54 12.09
CA VAL A 388 12.75 5.97 12.19
C VAL A 388 12.83 6.65 10.82
N GLY A 389 13.85 6.35 10.02
CA GLY A 389 13.96 6.81 8.63
C GLY A 389 12.82 6.32 7.74
N THR A 390 12.42 5.05 7.85
CA THR A 390 11.25 4.51 7.14
C THR A 390 9.95 5.23 7.53
N ILE A 391 9.75 5.55 8.81
CA ILE A 391 8.57 6.29 9.29
C ILE A 391 8.54 7.71 8.71
N ILE A 392 9.66 8.44 8.78
CA ILE A 392 9.74 9.81 8.24
C ILE A 392 9.54 9.83 6.71
N LEU A 393 10.17 8.91 5.98
CA LEU A 393 10.06 8.83 4.52
C LEU A 393 8.67 8.36 4.05
N LEU A 394 7.88 7.67 4.89
CA LEU A 394 6.47 7.37 4.59
C LEU A 394 5.56 8.61 4.58
N PHE A 395 5.88 9.64 5.38
CA PHE A 395 5.14 10.91 5.41
C PHE A 395 5.63 11.93 4.37
N ASP A 396 6.78 11.67 3.73
CA ASP A 396 7.28 12.50 2.65
C ASP A 396 6.40 12.41 1.40
N GLU A 397 6.26 13.51 0.66
CA GLU A 397 5.49 13.62 -0.58
C GLU A 397 6.39 13.61 -1.82
N THR A 398 7.47 12.82 -1.76
CA THR A 398 8.40 12.58 -2.86
C THR A 398 7.65 12.22 -4.15
N GLU A 399 7.68 13.12 -5.12
CA GLU A 399 7.24 12.86 -6.50
C GLU A 399 7.98 11.64 -7.07
N PRO A 400 7.34 10.80 -7.91
CA PRO A 400 8.05 9.67 -8.51
C PRO A 400 9.17 10.10 -9.45
N GLY A 401 10.15 9.21 -9.64
CA GLY A 401 11.26 9.45 -10.56
C GLY A 401 10.81 9.71 -12.00
N LYS A 402 11.60 10.47 -12.78
CA LYS A 402 11.28 10.75 -14.18
C LYS A 402 11.08 9.44 -14.97
N ALA A 403 10.03 9.41 -15.80
CA ALA A 403 9.78 8.35 -16.75
C ALA A 403 11.01 8.04 -17.63
N GLU A 404 11.26 6.75 -17.85
CA GLU A 404 12.29 6.26 -18.76
C GLU A 404 11.83 6.45 -20.21
N ASP A 405 12.70 7.02 -21.04
CA ASP A 405 12.37 7.29 -22.44
C ASP A 405 12.37 6.02 -23.32
N MET A 406 11.51 6.05 -24.34
CA MET A 406 11.39 4.97 -25.32
C MET A 406 12.64 4.88 -26.21
N ILE A 407 12.99 3.66 -26.60
CA ILE A 407 14.19 3.35 -27.38
C ILE A 407 13.77 2.97 -28.79
N TYR A 408 14.36 3.59 -29.82
CA TYR A 408 14.03 3.31 -31.22
C TYR A 408 15.31 3.00 -32.03
N PRO A 409 15.85 1.77 -31.97
CA PRO A 409 17.07 1.37 -32.68
C PRO A 409 16.98 1.56 -34.20
N ALA A 410 18.14 1.55 -34.88
CA ALA A 410 18.17 1.36 -36.33
C ALA A 410 17.76 -0.09 -36.67
N ILE A 411 17.05 -0.28 -37.79
CA ILE A 411 16.77 -1.61 -38.35
C ILE A 411 17.73 -1.94 -39.47
N VAL A 412 18.03 -3.23 -39.66
CA VAL A 412 18.69 -3.74 -40.87
C VAL A 412 17.60 -4.48 -41.64
N LYS A 413 17.08 -3.88 -42.72
CA LYS A 413 15.90 -4.44 -43.41
C LYS A 413 16.13 -5.89 -43.81
N ALA A 414 15.24 -6.77 -43.37
CA ALA A 414 15.28 -8.18 -43.74
C ALA A 414 14.90 -8.35 -45.22
N THR A 415 15.74 -9.07 -45.96
CA THR A 415 15.48 -9.43 -47.36
C THR A 415 14.77 -10.78 -47.40
N VAL A 416 13.53 -10.80 -47.90
CA VAL A 416 12.75 -12.03 -48.09
C VAL A 416 12.91 -12.51 -49.53
N GLN A 417 13.26 -13.79 -49.70
CA GLN A 417 13.19 -14.47 -51.00
C GLN A 417 11.79 -15.05 -51.18
N TYR A 418 11.15 -14.79 -52.31
CA TYR A 418 9.92 -15.47 -52.73
C TYR A 418 10.20 -16.93 -53.13
N THR A 419 9.18 -17.75 -53.38
CA THR A 419 9.39 -19.12 -53.90
C THR A 419 9.83 -19.07 -55.37
N PRO A 420 10.46 -20.14 -55.92
CA PRO A 420 11.00 -20.12 -57.28
C PRO A 420 10.01 -19.78 -58.41
N ASN A 421 8.72 -20.12 -58.25
CA ASN A 421 7.69 -20.00 -59.29
C ASN A 421 6.61 -18.94 -58.97
N LEU A 422 6.68 -18.21 -57.85
CA LEU A 422 5.73 -17.15 -57.50
C LEU A 422 6.40 -15.78 -57.32
N THR A 423 5.75 -14.75 -57.87
CA THR A 423 6.21 -13.37 -57.83
C THR A 423 5.56 -12.58 -56.70
N MET A 424 6.06 -11.36 -56.44
CA MET A 424 5.45 -10.44 -55.48
C MET A 424 3.95 -10.21 -55.73
N GLU A 425 3.54 -10.08 -57.00
CA GLU A 425 2.14 -9.87 -57.40
C GLU A 425 1.24 -11.05 -56.98
N ASN A 426 1.76 -12.28 -57.03
CA ASN A 426 1.05 -13.45 -56.52
C ASN A 426 0.80 -13.34 -55.00
N TYR A 427 1.77 -12.87 -54.21
CA TYR A 427 1.58 -12.67 -52.77
C TYR A 427 0.70 -11.46 -52.43
N GLU A 428 0.68 -10.42 -53.27
CA GLU A 428 -0.30 -9.33 -53.15
C GLU A 428 -1.73 -9.84 -53.42
N LYS A 429 -1.91 -10.74 -54.40
CA LYS A 429 -3.18 -11.45 -54.60
C LYS A 429 -3.56 -12.29 -53.36
N VAL A 430 -2.63 -13.07 -52.80
CA VAL A 430 -2.90 -13.82 -51.55
C VAL A 430 -3.35 -12.88 -50.44
N LEU A 431 -2.61 -11.80 -50.12
CA LEU A 431 -2.99 -10.82 -49.09
C LEU A 431 -4.42 -10.28 -49.28
N LYS A 432 -4.78 -9.96 -50.52
CA LYS A 432 -6.06 -9.36 -50.89
C LYS A 432 -7.25 -10.33 -50.76
N GLU A 433 -7.03 -11.61 -51.04
CA GLU A 433 -8.11 -12.60 -51.21
C GLU A 433 -8.19 -13.62 -50.05
N ILE A 434 -7.10 -13.87 -49.31
CA ILE A 434 -7.03 -14.92 -48.28
C ILE A 434 -8.06 -14.73 -47.16
N ASP A 435 -8.27 -13.51 -46.68
CA ASP A 435 -9.25 -13.25 -45.62
C ASP A 435 -10.70 -13.49 -46.09
N SER A 436 -10.98 -13.38 -47.40
CA SER A 436 -12.28 -13.76 -47.97
C SER A 436 -12.43 -15.27 -48.10
N LEU A 437 -11.37 -15.99 -48.47
CA LEU A 437 -11.34 -17.45 -48.49
C LEU A 437 -11.53 -18.05 -47.09
N LEU A 438 -10.85 -17.50 -46.07
CA LEU A 438 -11.07 -17.84 -44.66
C LEU A 438 -12.54 -17.68 -44.27
N ASP A 439 -13.19 -16.62 -44.74
CA ASP A 439 -14.59 -16.33 -44.48
C ASP A 439 -15.54 -17.36 -45.12
N ASP A 440 -15.26 -17.78 -46.35
CA ASP A 440 -16.03 -18.81 -47.07
C ASP A 440 -15.84 -20.21 -46.47
N PHE A 441 -14.63 -20.59 -46.07
CA PHE A 441 -14.41 -21.84 -45.32
C PHE A 441 -15.15 -21.85 -43.98
N VAL A 442 -15.28 -20.71 -43.28
CA VAL A 442 -16.12 -20.63 -42.06
C VAL A 442 -17.60 -20.86 -42.36
N LYS A 443 -18.11 -20.36 -43.49
CA LYS A 443 -19.51 -20.55 -43.94
C LYS A 443 -19.78 -22.01 -44.28
N GLU A 444 -18.87 -22.68 -45.00
CA GLU A 444 -18.96 -24.11 -45.31
C GLU A 444 -18.97 -24.99 -44.05
N GLY A 445 -18.27 -24.58 -42.99
CA GLY A 445 -18.30 -25.20 -41.67
C GLY A 445 -19.64 -25.06 -40.92
N GLY A 446 -20.66 -24.42 -41.51
CA GLY A 446 -22.07 -24.40 -41.09
C GLY A 446 -22.39 -23.79 -39.72
N SER A 447 -21.37 -23.37 -38.96
CA SER A 447 -21.50 -22.98 -37.55
C SER A 447 -21.52 -21.46 -37.35
N PHE A 448 -20.92 -20.70 -38.27
CA PHE A 448 -20.79 -19.25 -38.23
C PHE A 448 -20.88 -18.69 -39.66
N LYS A 449 -21.13 -17.38 -39.79
CA LYS A 449 -21.31 -16.73 -41.11
C LYS A 449 -20.06 -16.06 -41.67
N SER A 450 -19.01 -15.96 -40.85
CA SER A 450 -17.76 -15.26 -41.14
C SER A 450 -16.73 -15.57 -40.06
N ILE A 451 -15.44 -15.41 -40.38
CA ILE A 451 -14.36 -15.50 -39.39
C ILE A 451 -14.52 -14.43 -38.32
N LYS A 452 -15.02 -13.23 -38.67
CA LYS A 452 -15.39 -12.17 -37.73
C LYS A 452 -16.44 -12.62 -36.72
N ALA A 453 -17.50 -13.30 -37.16
CA ALA A 453 -18.55 -13.81 -36.27
C ALA A 453 -18.04 -14.91 -35.33
N LEU A 454 -17.11 -15.76 -35.79
CA LEU A 454 -16.47 -16.79 -34.97
C LEU A 454 -15.52 -16.18 -33.93
N LEU A 455 -14.60 -15.32 -34.35
CA LEU A 455 -13.60 -14.67 -33.48
C LEU A 455 -14.25 -13.81 -32.39
N SER A 456 -15.19 -12.94 -32.77
CA SER A 456 -15.95 -12.13 -31.80
C SER A 456 -16.72 -13.00 -30.81
N SER A 457 -17.36 -14.09 -31.25
CA SER A 457 -18.07 -15.02 -30.35
C SER A 457 -17.14 -15.78 -29.38
N ALA A 458 -15.88 -15.98 -29.75
CA ALA A 458 -14.88 -16.62 -28.91
C ALA A 458 -14.24 -15.66 -27.89
N ILE A 459 -13.97 -14.41 -28.30
CA ILE A 459 -13.28 -13.40 -27.48
C ILE A 459 -14.27 -12.58 -26.64
N TYR A 460 -15.31 -12.01 -27.24
CA TYR A 460 -16.32 -11.18 -26.56
C TYR A 460 -17.41 -12.06 -25.93
N SER A 461 -17.05 -12.89 -24.95
CA SER A 461 -17.94 -13.87 -24.32
C SER A 461 -18.13 -13.67 -22.82
N ASN A 462 -19.29 -14.11 -22.30
CA ASN A 462 -19.59 -14.12 -20.87
C ASN A 462 -18.61 -15.02 -20.10
N LYS A 463 -18.20 -16.17 -20.68
CA LYS A 463 -17.19 -17.09 -20.09
C LYS A 463 -15.85 -16.38 -19.85
N ASN A 464 -15.44 -15.48 -20.75
CA ASN A 464 -14.20 -14.74 -20.60
C ASN A 464 -14.29 -13.64 -19.52
N ILE A 465 -15.41 -12.91 -19.42
CA ILE A 465 -15.63 -11.96 -18.31
C ILE A 465 -15.61 -12.69 -16.96
N ASN A 466 -16.33 -13.81 -16.84
CA ASN A 466 -16.33 -14.64 -15.62
C ASN A 466 -14.92 -15.09 -15.25
N SER A 467 -14.12 -15.51 -16.24
CA SER A 467 -12.74 -15.97 -16.05
C SER A 467 -11.79 -14.83 -15.64
N LEU A 468 -11.99 -13.61 -16.16
CA LEU A 468 -11.23 -12.42 -15.76
C LEU A 468 -11.60 -11.98 -14.34
N LEU A 469 -12.89 -11.98 -13.98
CA LEU A 469 -13.38 -11.62 -12.65
C LEU A 469 -12.73 -12.50 -11.57
N THR A 470 -12.84 -13.83 -11.68
CA THR A 470 -12.20 -14.75 -10.71
C THR A 470 -10.69 -14.81 -10.85
N GLY A 471 -10.14 -14.61 -12.04
CA GLY A 471 -8.69 -14.61 -12.27
C GLY A 471 -8.00 -13.44 -11.55
N ILE A 472 -8.53 -12.23 -11.71
CA ILE A 472 -7.96 -11.01 -11.11
C ILE A 472 -8.18 -11.02 -9.59
N TYR A 473 -9.42 -11.13 -9.13
CA TYR A 473 -9.70 -11.02 -7.70
C TYR A 473 -9.34 -12.27 -6.90
N GLY A 474 -9.36 -13.46 -7.51
CA GLY A 474 -8.81 -14.67 -6.91
C GLY A 474 -7.28 -14.62 -6.77
N ALA A 475 -6.57 -14.01 -7.73
CA ALA A 475 -5.13 -13.74 -7.58
C ALA A 475 -4.87 -12.72 -6.46
N PHE A 476 -5.61 -11.61 -6.42
CA PHE A 476 -5.50 -10.64 -5.32
C PHE A 476 -5.88 -11.23 -3.95
N GLU A 477 -6.84 -12.15 -3.86
CA GLU A 477 -7.15 -12.86 -2.62
C GLU A 477 -5.98 -13.77 -2.19
N LYS A 478 -5.47 -14.58 -3.12
CA LYS A 478 -4.38 -15.54 -2.90
C LYS A 478 -3.06 -14.88 -2.48
N GLU A 479 -2.64 -13.82 -3.19
CA GLU A 479 -1.44 -13.05 -2.84
C GLU A 479 -1.65 -12.15 -1.62
N GLY A 480 -2.89 -12.06 -1.13
CA GLY A 480 -3.24 -11.30 0.05
C GLY A 480 -3.18 -9.80 -0.19
N MET A 481 -4.03 -9.29 -1.06
CA MET A 481 -4.17 -7.85 -1.33
C MET A 481 -5.47 -7.26 -0.80
N SER A 482 -6.55 -8.04 -0.63
CA SER A 482 -7.88 -7.54 -0.21
C SER A 482 -7.85 -6.55 0.97
N ASP A 483 -7.40 -6.95 2.15
CA ASP A 483 -7.34 -6.08 3.35
C ASP A 483 -6.34 -4.91 3.25
N LEU A 484 -5.40 -4.92 2.30
CA LEU A 484 -4.58 -3.75 1.96
C LEU A 484 -5.38 -2.79 1.11
N LEU A 485 -6.04 -3.28 0.06
CA LEU A 485 -6.88 -2.47 -0.81
C LEU A 485 -8.05 -1.85 -0.02
N ILE A 486 -8.65 -2.57 0.92
CA ILE A 486 -9.65 -2.03 1.87
C ILE A 486 -9.08 -0.86 2.70
N LEU A 487 -7.79 -0.87 3.05
CA LEU A 487 -7.11 0.25 3.72
C LEU A 487 -6.95 1.48 2.81
N LEU A 488 -6.94 1.28 1.48
CA LEU A 488 -6.99 2.33 0.46
C LEU A 488 -8.43 2.76 0.11
N GLY A 489 -9.45 2.25 0.82
CA GLY A 489 -10.87 2.46 0.50
C GLY A 489 -11.40 1.59 -0.65
N ILE A 490 -10.68 0.53 -1.03
CA ILE A 490 -10.94 -0.30 -2.22
C ILE A 490 -11.36 -1.72 -1.79
N ASP A 491 -12.66 -1.94 -1.62
CA ASP A 491 -13.19 -3.27 -1.30
C ASP A 491 -13.27 -4.17 -2.56
N ILE A 492 -12.36 -5.14 -2.61
CA ILE A 492 -12.31 -6.19 -3.64
C ILE A 492 -12.81 -7.56 -3.14
N THR A 493 -13.54 -7.63 -2.03
CA THR A 493 -14.26 -8.86 -1.65
C THR A 493 -15.38 -9.14 -2.67
N PRO A 494 -15.91 -10.38 -2.74
CA PRO A 494 -17.05 -10.67 -3.59
C PRO A 494 -18.25 -9.74 -3.32
N ASN A 495 -18.49 -9.39 -2.04
CA ASN A 495 -19.50 -8.40 -1.66
C ASN A 495 -19.16 -6.98 -2.16
N GLY A 496 -17.91 -6.52 -1.99
CA GLY A 496 -17.47 -5.20 -2.43
C GLY A 496 -17.56 -4.98 -3.94
N VAL A 497 -17.10 -5.96 -4.72
CA VAL A 497 -17.23 -5.93 -6.19
C VAL A 497 -18.71 -6.00 -6.60
N ALA A 498 -19.51 -6.87 -5.98
CA ALA A 498 -20.95 -6.93 -6.22
C ALA A 498 -21.70 -5.65 -5.86
N ALA A 499 -21.19 -4.83 -4.93
CA ALA A 499 -21.78 -3.55 -4.57
C ALA A 499 -21.52 -2.44 -5.62
N GLN A 500 -20.46 -2.57 -6.45
CA GLN A 500 -20.17 -1.62 -7.54
C GLN A 500 -20.81 -1.99 -8.89
N LEU A 501 -21.40 -3.19 -8.99
CA LEU A 501 -22.23 -3.61 -10.13
C LEU A 501 -23.68 -3.19 -9.86
N THR A 502 -23.99 -1.94 -10.20
CA THR A 502 -25.32 -1.33 -9.98
C THR A 502 -26.29 -1.55 -11.14
N GLU A 503 -25.78 -2.00 -12.28
CA GLU A 503 -26.50 -2.09 -13.54
C GLU A 503 -27.44 -3.33 -13.56
N ASN A 504 -28.70 -3.12 -13.98
CA ASN A 504 -29.76 -4.15 -13.95
C ASN A 504 -29.43 -5.43 -14.76
N ASN A 505 -28.55 -5.32 -15.75
CA ASN A 505 -28.11 -6.46 -16.58
C ASN A 505 -27.00 -7.32 -15.93
N TYR A 506 -26.44 -6.90 -14.79
CA TYR A 506 -25.39 -7.64 -14.05
C TYR A 506 -25.91 -8.39 -12.82
N GLN A 507 -27.23 -8.42 -12.56
CA GLN A 507 -27.80 -9.03 -11.35
C GLN A 507 -27.42 -10.52 -11.18
N SER A 508 -27.30 -11.30 -12.27
CA SER A 508 -26.85 -12.71 -12.19
C SER A 508 -25.41 -12.86 -11.68
N ALA A 509 -24.52 -11.92 -11.97
CA ALA A 509 -23.16 -11.90 -11.44
C ALA A 509 -23.13 -11.41 -9.98
N VAL A 510 -23.96 -10.41 -9.66
CA VAL A 510 -24.15 -9.90 -8.29
C VAL A 510 -24.67 -11.00 -7.35
N GLU A 511 -25.67 -11.78 -7.78
CA GLU A 511 -26.23 -12.91 -7.02
C GLU A 511 -25.21 -14.03 -6.79
N ALA A 512 -24.33 -14.30 -7.76
CA ALA A 512 -23.28 -15.30 -7.63
C ALA A 512 -22.17 -14.92 -6.61
N MET A 513 -21.96 -13.61 -6.40
CA MET A 513 -20.94 -13.05 -5.51
C MET A 513 -21.46 -12.63 -4.12
N ARG A 514 -22.75 -12.27 -3.99
CA ARG A 514 -23.35 -11.88 -2.71
C ARG A 514 -23.22 -12.99 -1.66
N ASN A 515 -22.89 -12.58 -0.44
CA ASN A 515 -22.70 -13.45 0.73
C ASN A 515 -21.59 -14.51 0.55
N LYS A 516 -20.62 -14.28 -0.36
CA LYS A 516 -19.40 -15.09 -0.47
C LYS A 516 -18.26 -14.39 0.28
N GLY A 517 -17.76 -15.02 1.34
CA GLY A 517 -16.65 -14.49 2.14
C GLY A 517 -15.26 -14.61 1.48
N SER A 518 -15.16 -15.29 0.33
CA SER A 518 -13.92 -15.44 -0.44
C SER A 518 -14.23 -15.79 -1.90
N TRP A 519 -13.34 -15.40 -2.81
CA TRP A 519 -13.43 -15.67 -4.25
C TRP A 519 -13.38 -17.15 -4.59
N ALA A 520 -12.72 -17.99 -3.79
CA ALA A 520 -12.77 -19.44 -3.92
C ALA A 520 -14.19 -20.04 -3.76
N ASN A 521 -15.13 -19.28 -3.18
CA ASN A 521 -16.53 -19.69 -2.99
C ASN A 521 -17.50 -19.07 -4.03
N VAL A 522 -16.99 -18.29 -4.98
CA VAL A 522 -17.78 -17.69 -6.08
C VAL A 522 -17.85 -18.67 -7.24
N SER A 523 -19.05 -19.03 -7.68
CA SER A 523 -19.26 -19.93 -8.83
C SER A 523 -19.93 -19.17 -9.98
N LEU A 524 -19.26 -19.12 -11.13
CA LEU A 524 -19.69 -18.35 -12.31
C LEU A 524 -20.07 -19.25 -13.50
N ASN A 525 -20.43 -20.51 -13.23
CA ASN A 525 -20.80 -21.48 -14.25
C ASN A 525 -22.11 -21.07 -14.93
N GLY A 526 -22.02 -20.57 -16.17
CA GLY A 526 -23.19 -20.09 -16.93
C GLY A 526 -23.71 -18.70 -16.53
N VAL A 527 -23.04 -17.99 -15.62
CA VAL A 527 -23.42 -16.62 -15.22
C VAL A 527 -23.32 -15.67 -16.41
N SER A 528 -24.34 -14.83 -16.59
CA SER A 528 -24.42 -13.86 -17.69
C SER A 528 -24.37 -12.41 -17.19
N TRP A 529 -23.78 -11.56 -18.02
CA TRP A 529 -23.67 -10.10 -17.84
C TRP A 529 -24.71 -9.35 -18.69
N GLY A 530 -25.74 -10.06 -19.16
CA GLY A 530 -26.84 -9.51 -19.95
C GLY A 530 -26.47 -9.12 -21.37
N PHE A 531 -25.41 -9.71 -21.93
CA PHE A 531 -25.05 -9.58 -23.34
C PHE A 531 -24.86 -10.95 -23.99
N TYR A 532 -25.07 -11.04 -25.31
CA TYR A 532 -24.83 -12.25 -26.09
C TYR A 532 -23.34 -12.36 -26.49
N ASP A 533 -22.78 -13.57 -26.42
CA ASP A 533 -21.42 -13.83 -26.90
C ASP A 533 -21.26 -13.32 -28.35
N GLY A 534 -20.21 -12.53 -28.61
CA GLY A 534 -20.01 -11.78 -29.85
C GLY A 534 -20.27 -10.27 -29.74
N SER A 535 -20.93 -9.80 -28.67
CA SER A 535 -21.20 -8.36 -28.49
C SER A 535 -19.98 -7.61 -27.91
N ARG A 536 -19.20 -6.95 -28.78
CA ARG A 536 -18.10 -6.02 -28.42
C ARG A 536 -18.49 -5.07 -27.29
N ASN A 537 -19.61 -4.35 -27.46
CA ASN A 537 -20.05 -3.32 -26.51
C ASN A 537 -20.55 -3.93 -25.18
N GLY A 538 -21.18 -5.10 -25.23
CA GLY A 538 -21.59 -5.83 -24.01
C GLY A 538 -20.37 -6.29 -23.20
N PHE A 539 -19.37 -6.85 -23.90
CA PHE A 539 -18.11 -7.29 -23.31
C PHE A 539 -17.28 -6.12 -22.77
N GLU A 540 -17.12 -5.02 -23.52
CA GLU A 540 -16.41 -3.82 -23.06
C GLU A 540 -17.05 -3.26 -21.79
N ASN A 541 -18.38 -3.07 -21.77
CA ASN A 541 -19.07 -2.55 -20.60
C ASN A 541 -18.90 -3.48 -19.38
N ALA A 542 -19.02 -4.80 -19.57
CA ALA A 542 -18.84 -5.76 -18.48
C ALA A 542 -17.38 -5.80 -17.95
N LEU A 543 -16.38 -5.69 -18.83
CA LEU A 543 -14.97 -5.61 -18.43
C LEU A 543 -14.67 -4.34 -17.62
N ILE A 544 -15.19 -3.20 -18.09
CA ILE A 544 -15.07 -1.89 -17.43
C ILE A 544 -15.72 -1.93 -16.04
N ALA A 545 -16.89 -2.57 -15.91
CA ALA A 545 -17.59 -2.73 -14.64
C ALA A 545 -16.88 -3.71 -13.69
N VAL A 546 -16.35 -4.84 -14.19
CA VAL A 546 -15.50 -5.78 -13.41
C VAL A 546 -14.31 -5.07 -12.78
N LEU A 547 -13.70 -4.13 -13.50
CA LEU A 547 -12.50 -3.41 -13.05
C LEU A 547 -12.79 -2.12 -12.25
N ARG A 548 -14.07 -1.72 -12.12
CA ARG A 548 -14.50 -0.46 -11.47
C ARG A 548 -13.96 -0.26 -10.04
N PRO A 549 -13.91 -1.30 -9.17
CA PRO A 549 -13.31 -1.17 -7.84
C PRO A 549 -11.85 -0.71 -7.86
N LEU A 550 -11.08 -1.00 -8.91
CA LEU A 550 -9.66 -0.66 -9.01
C LEU A 550 -9.40 0.78 -9.46
N TYR A 551 -10.43 1.57 -9.80
CA TYR A 551 -10.26 2.92 -10.34
C TYR A 551 -9.42 3.88 -9.47
N PRO A 552 -9.43 3.82 -8.13
CA PRO A 552 -8.51 4.64 -7.34
C PRO A 552 -7.04 4.29 -7.59
N LEU A 553 -6.66 3.02 -7.72
CA LEU A 553 -5.29 2.62 -8.11
C LEU A 553 -4.96 3.04 -9.55
N LEU A 554 -5.90 2.86 -10.48
CA LEU A 554 -5.71 3.24 -11.88
C LEU A 554 -5.45 4.74 -12.03
N ARG A 555 -6.12 5.59 -11.24
CA ARG A 555 -5.88 7.04 -11.25
C ARG A 555 -4.49 7.41 -10.72
N VAL A 556 -3.98 6.75 -9.67
CA VAL A 556 -2.58 6.92 -9.20
C VAL A 556 -1.57 6.51 -10.28
N ILE A 557 -1.81 5.38 -10.95
CA ILE A 557 -0.85 4.79 -11.89
C ILE A 557 -0.87 5.45 -13.29
N LEU A 558 -2.03 5.98 -13.71
CA LEU A 558 -2.25 6.41 -15.10
C LEU A 558 -2.59 7.89 -15.27
N ALA A 559 -3.23 8.50 -14.27
CA ALA A 559 -3.86 9.82 -14.36
C ALA A 559 -3.22 10.88 -13.44
N ASP A 560 -2.10 10.55 -12.79
CA ASP A 560 -1.33 11.45 -11.91
C ASP A 560 -2.15 12.00 -10.72
N GLU A 561 -3.12 11.22 -10.21
CA GLU A 561 -3.84 11.57 -8.98
C GLU A 561 -3.16 10.98 -7.74
N ASP A 562 -2.89 11.83 -6.75
CA ASP A 562 -2.37 11.40 -5.44
C ASP A 562 -3.40 10.60 -4.62
N MET A 563 -2.93 9.65 -3.82
CA MET A 563 -3.73 8.84 -2.90
C MET A 563 -3.20 8.96 -1.47
N THR A 564 -3.89 9.73 -0.63
CA THR A 564 -3.63 9.77 0.82
C THR A 564 -4.32 8.61 1.52
N ILE A 565 -3.58 7.93 2.41
CA ILE A 565 -4.05 6.82 3.23
C ILE A 565 -3.85 7.19 4.70
N LEU A 566 -4.79 6.77 5.56
CA LEU A 566 -4.76 7.03 7.01
C LEU A 566 -4.61 8.55 7.35
N ASP A 567 -5.21 9.40 6.51
CA ASP A 567 -5.14 10.89 6.53
C ASP A 567 -3.73 11.52 6.47
N SER A 568 -2.67 10.71 6.33
CA SER A 568 -1.30 11.14 6.70
C SER A 568 -0.19 10.68 5.75
N ILE A 569 -0.37 9.53 5.07
CA ILE A 569 0.63 8.95 4.16
C ILE A 569 0.14 9.15 2.72
N THR A 570 0.84 9.96 1.94
CA THR A 570 0.47 10.26 0.54
C THR A 570 1.30 9.43 -0.44
N ILE A 571 0.63 8.55 -1.18
CA ILE A 571 1.20 7.87 -2.36
C ILE A 571 1.02 8.82 -3.54
N LYS A 572 2.14 9.30 -4.07
CA LYS A 572 2.17 10.25 -5.18
C LYS A 572 1.82 9.59 -6.52
N GLY A 573 1.04 10.28 -7.35
CA GLY A 573 0.62 9.83 -8.67
C GLY A 573 1.75 9.77 -9.70
N ALA A 574 1.50 9.15 -10.86
CA ALA A 574 2.30 9.30 -12.07
C ALA A 574 1.42 9.37 -13.33
N PRO A 575 1.86 10.06 -14.40
CA PRO A 575 1.13 10.18 -15.66
C PRO A 575 1.30 8.93 -16.56
N GLY A 576 1.12 7.72 -16.03
CA GLY A 576 1.41 6.48 -16.76
C GLY A 576 0.59 6.26 -18.04
N TYR A 577 -0.54 6.95 -18.24
CA TYR A 577 -1.21 6.97 -19.55
C TYR A 577 -0.33 7.64 -20.62
N ASN A 578 0.34 8.75 -20.28
CA ASN A 578 1.26 9.47 -21.15
C ASN A 578 2.52 8.67 -21.44
N ASP A 579 3.17 8.16 -20.37
CA ASP A 579 4.54 7.63 -20.44
C ASP A 579 4.64 6.11 -20.64
N ALA A 580 3.50 5.41 -20.70
CA ALA A 580 3.45 3.98 -21.01
C ALA A 580 2.27 3.61 -21.93
N ILE A 581 1.03 4.00 -21.61
CA ILE A 581 -0.13 3.51 -22.38
C ILE A 581 -0.15 4.09 -23.80
N ILE A 582 0.10 5.39 -23.99
CA ILE A 582 0.18 5.97 -25.34
C ILE A 582 1.27 5.27 -26.19
N PRO A 583 2.55 5.15 -25.74
CA PRO A 583 3.56 4.36 -26.43
C PRO A 583 3.15 2.92 -26.75
N LEU A 584 2.46 2.22 -25.84
CA LEU A 584 1.97 0.86 -26.08
C LEU A 584 0.87 0.80 -27.15
N LEU A 585 -0.09 1.72 -27.14
CA LEU A 585 -1.15 1.78 -28.15
C LEU A 585 -0.58 2.16 -29.54
N GLU A 586 0.41 3.05 -29.57
CA GLU A 586 1.12 3.45 -30.79
C GLU A 586 2.01 2.30 -31.32
N ALA A 587 2.61 1.50 -30.43
CA ALA A 587 3.35 0.28 -30.77
C ALA A 587 2.46 -0.84 -31.32
N LEU A 588 1.25 -1.01 -30.76
CA LEU A 588 0.22 -1.91 -31.29
C LEU A 588 -0.34 -1.45 -32.65
N GLY A 589 -0.03 -0.23 -33.08
CA GLY A 589 -0.52 0.34 -34.33
C GLY A 589 -2.00 0.72 -34.29
N CYS A 590 -2.54 1.01 -33.09
CA CYS A 590 -3.89 1.51 -32.90
C CYS A 590 -4.10 2.85 -33.63
N LYS A 591 -5.34 3.10 -34.08
CA LYS A 591 -5.70 4.29 -34.85
C LYS A 591 -5.48 5.56 -34.02
N ALA A 592 -4.67 6.50 -34.51
CA ALA A 592 -4.33 7.76 -33.82
C ALA A 592 -5.52 8.73 -33.59
N SER A 593 -6.74 8.35 -33.97
CA SER A 593 -8.01 9.02 -33.64
C SER A 593 -8.71 8.41 -32.42
N SER A 594 -8.49 7.13 -32.11
CA SER A 594 -9.05 6.48 -30.91
C SER A 594 -8.18 6.74 -29.68
N ILE A 595 -6.85 6.80 -29.80
CA ILE A 595 -5.92 7.26 -28.74
C ILE A 595 -6.20 8.73 -28.38
N LYS A 596 -6.23 9.07 -27.08
CA LYS A 596 -6.45 10.45 -26.59
C LYS A 596 -5.14 11.11 -26.16
N SER A 597 -5.12 12.44 -26.07
CA SER A 597 -4.05 13.16 -25.38
C SER A 597 -4.18 12.96 -23.87
N TYR A 598 -3.06 13.09 -23.15
CA TYR A 598 -3.02 12.94 -21.70
C TYR A 598 -4.00 13.87 -20.97
N ASP A 599 -4.03 15.16 -21.31
CA ASP A 599 -4.94 16.14 -20.70
C ASP A 599 -6.43 15.76 -20.82
N LYS A 600 -6.81 15.09 -21.92
CA LYS A 600 -8.17 14.59 -22.10
C LYS A 600 -8.40 13.31 -21.30
N TYR A 601 -7.38 12.47 -21.12
CA TYR A 601 -7.47 11.27 -20.30
C TYR A 601 -7.65 11.62 -18.81
N SER A 602 -6.73 12.39 -18.22
CA SER A 602 -6.77 12.76 -16.80
C SER A 602 -8.06 13.50 -16.43
N ALA A 603 -8.53 14.43 -17.26
CA ALA A 603 -9.79 15.15 -17.07
C ALA A 603 -11.05 14.26 -17.03
N ASN A 604 -11.00 13.02 -17.55
CA ASN A 604 -12.14 12.08 -17.56
C ASN A 604 -11.89 10.81 -16.71
N ALA A 605 -10.71 10.69 -16.08
CA ALA A 605 -10.27 9.50 -15.34
C ALA A 605 -11.07 9.18 -14.06
N LYS A 606 -11.99 10.06 -13.64
CA LYS A 606 -12.95 9.82 -12.54
C LYS A 606 -14.23 9.09 -12.98
N THR A 607 -14.28 8.67 -14.24
CA THR A 607 -15.38 7.91 -14.85
C THR A 607 -14.85 6.63 -15.48
N ASP A 608 -15.75 5.78 -16.00
CA ASP A 608 -15.42 4.60 -16.81
C ASP A 608 -14.46 4.91 -18.01
N ASP A 609 -14.30 6.18 -18.42
CA ASP A 609 -13.29 6.60 -19.42
C ASP A 609 -11.83 6.33 -19.00
N VAL A 610 -11.54 6.17 -17.70
CA VAL A 610 -10.23 5.73 -17.19
C VAL A 610 -9.76 4.40 -17.79
N LEU A 611 -10.71 3.54 -18.17
CA LEU A 611 -10.48 2.34 -18.95
C LEU A 611 -10.93 2.50 -20.39
N ARG A 612 -12.07 3.16 -20.67
CA ARG A 612 -12.65 3.24 -22.02
C ARG A 612 -11.72 3.88 -23.05
N TYR A 613 -10.83 4.78 -22.65
CA TYR A 613 -9.79 5.40 -23.50
C TYR A 613 -8.53 4.52 -23.71
N ILE A 614 -8.47 3.36 -23.06
CA ILE A 614 -7.46 2.31 -23.24
C ILE A 614 -8.08 1.13 -24.00
N THR A 615 -9.28 0.70 -23.60
CA THR A 615 -9.96 -0.46 -24.18
C THR A 615 -10.44 -0.22 -25.60
N ASN A 616 -10.99 0.96 -25.94
CA ASN A 616 -11.46 1.20 -27.32
C ASN A 616 -10.36 1.08 -28.37
N PRO A 617 -9.18 1.74 -28.25
CA PRO A 617 -8.08 1.55 -29.20
C PRO A 617 -7.67 0.08 -29.39
N VAL A 618 -7.74 -0.75 -28.34
CA VAL A 618 -7.42 -2.19 -28.40
C VAL A 618 -8.56 -3.00 -29.00
N PHE A 619 -9.83 -2.71 -28.67
CA PHE A 619 -10.98 -3.38 -29.27
C PHE A 619 -11.20 -2.98 -30.73
N ASP A 620 -10.88 -1.75 -31.13
CA ASP A 620 -10.86 -1.32 -32.53
C ASP A 620 -9.84 -2.14 -33.34
N LEU A 621 -8.64 -2.36 -32.79
CA LEU A 621 -7.60 -3.20 -33.38
C LEU A 621 -8.02 -4.69 -33.43
N LEU A 622 -8.68 -5.20 -32.38
CA LEU A 622 -9.21 -6.56 -32.38
C LEU A 622 -10.35 -6.71 -33.41
N ASP A 623 -11.23 -5.72 -33.55
CA ASP A 623 -12.30 -5.74 -34.55
C ASP A 623 -11.75 -5.66 -36.00
N ASP A 624 -10.65 -4.94 -36.23
CA ASP A 624 -9.90 -4.96 -37.50
C ASP A 624 -9.31 -6.36 -37.76
N ILE A 625 -8.60 -6.94 -36.78
CA ILE A 625 -8.05 -8.31 -36.86
C ILE A 625 -9.17 -9.36 -37.05
N PHE A 626 -10.35 -9.16 -36.49
CA PHE A 626 -11.47 -10.09 -36.67
C PHE A 626 -12.11 -9.96 -38.05
N GLU A 627 -12.05 -8.78 -38.68
CA GLU A 627 -12.55 -8.56 -40.05
C GLU A 627 -11.57 -9.02 -41.12
N LYS A 628 -10.27 -8.82 -40.90
CA LYS A 628 -9.19 -9.19 -41.81
C LYS A 628 -7.94 -9.66 -41.05
N PRO A 629 -7.92 -10.91 -40.56
CA PRO A 629 -6.83 -11.38 -39.72
C PRO A 629 -5.46 -11.39 -40.41
N VAL A 630 -5.36 -11.87 -41.65
CA VAL A 630 -4.06 -11.97 -42.34
C VAL A 630 -3.58 -10.61 -42.80
N ASP A 631 -4.44 -9.80 -43.43
CA ASP A 631 -4.11 -8.44 -43.87
C ASP A 631 -3.69 -7.56 -42.67
N THR A 632 -4.46 -7.56 -41.57
CA THR A 632 -4.14 -6.73 -40.39
C THR A 632 -2.89 -7.20 -39.66
N LEU A 633 -2.70 -8.52 -39.45
CA LEU A 633 -1.51 -9.02 -38.77
C LEU A 633 -0.23 -8.81 -39.59
N THR A 634 -0.27 -9.00 -40.92
CA THR A 634 0.89 -8.72 -41.79
C THR A 634 1.26 -7.23 -41.85
N GLU A 635 0.33 -6.32 -41.52
CA GLU A 635 0.62 -4.89 -41.37
C GLU A 635 1.19 -4.51 -40.00
N LYS A 636 0.60 -5.01 -38.90
CA LYS A 636 0.93 -4.53 -37.54
C LYS A 636 2.07 -5.30 -36.86
N LEU A 637 2.21 -6.59 -37.15
CA LEU A 637 3.14 -7.47 -36.42
C LEU A 637 4.61 -7.00 -36.49
N PRO A 638 5.16 -6.51 -37.62
CA PRO A 638 6.52 -5.96 -37.66
C PRO A 638 6.76 -4.83 -36.65
N ASN A 639 5.80 -3.91 -36.48
CA ASN A 639 5.95 -2.81 -35.55
C ASN A 639 5.90 -3.28 -34.09
N ILE A 640 5.01 -4.23 -33.77
CA ILE A 640 4.88 -4.83 -32.44
C ILE A 640 6.20 -5.55 -32.06
N ILE A 641 6.75 -6.37 -32.96
CA ILE A 641 8.02 -7.07 -32.75
C ILE A 641 9.19 -6.09 -32.62
N TYR A 642 9.25 -5.06 -33.46
CA TYR A 642 10.27 -4.01 -33.35
C TYR A 642 10.22 -3.29 -31.99
N PHE A 643 9.02 -2.96 -31.50
CA PHE A 643 8.85 -2.30 -30.20
C PHE A 643 9.26 -3.19 -29.03
N ILE A 644 8.91 -4.48 -29.05
CA ILE A 644 9.37 -5.47 -28.06
C ILE A 644 10.91 -5.55 -28.09
N ASN A 645 11.49 -5.74 -29.28
CA ASN A 645 12.93 -5.95 -29.45
C ASN A 645 13.77 -4.70 -29.17
N SER A 646 13.15 -3.51 -29.13
CA SER A 646 13.79 -2.27 -28.70
C SER A 646 14.01 -2.17 -27.18
N GLY A 647 13.34 -3.01 -26.39
CA GLY A 647 13.27 -2.87 -24.92
C GLY A 647 12.24 -1.84 -24.43
N SER A 648 11.57 -1.11 -25.33
CA SER A 648 10.58 -0.07 -24.95
C SER A 648 9.36 -0.62 -24.18
N LEU A 649 9.03 -1.91 -24.32
CA LEU A 649 8.04 -2.57 -23.47
C LEU A 649 8.46 -2.56 -21.99
N GLU A 650 9.73 -2.81 -21.70
CA GLU A 650 10.26 -2.73 -20.32
C GLU A 650 10.17 -1.30 -19.80
N LYS A 651 10.43 -0.30 -20.65
CA LYS A 651 10.30 1.12 -20.30
C LYS A 651 8.85 1.48 -19.95
N CYS A 652 7.88 1.01 -20.71
CA CYS A 652 6.47 1.20 -20.41
C CYS A 652 6.07 0.57 -19.05
N ILE A 653 6.48 -0.67 -18.78
CA ILE A 653 6.17 -1.33 -17.48
C ILE A 653 6.91 -0.63 -16.33
N ASN A 654 8.15 -0.19 -16.55
CA ASN A 654 8.91 0.61 -15.59
C ASN A 654 8.23 1.92 -15.23
N ASN A 655 7.61 2.58 -16.22
CA ASN A 655 6.91 3.86 -16.08
C ASN A 655 5.56 3.71 -15.36
N LEU A 656 4.79 2.66 -15.67
CA LEU A 656 3.55 2.33 -14.93
C LEU A 656 3.81 2.07 -13.43
N LEU A 657 4.99 1.56 -13.09
CA LEU A 657 5.31 1.19 -11.71
C LEU A 657 6.04 2.29 -10.93
N LEU A 658 6.15 3.52 -11.45
CA LEU A 658 6.82 4.63 -10.76
C LEU A 658 6.21 4.95 -9.37
N PRO A 659 4.87 5.03 -9.18
CA PRO A 659 4.28 5.22 -7.84
C PRO A 659 4.60 4.06 -6.89
N VAL A 660 4.57 2.83 -7.41
CA VAL A 660 4.84 1.61 -6.64
C VAL A 660 6.30 1.55 -6.21
N LYS A 661 7.24 1.82 -7.13
CA LYS A 661 8.69 1.92 -6.86
C LYS A 661 8.98 2.98 -5.79
N THR A 662 8.32 4.13 -5.86
CA THR A 662 8.48 5.22 -4.88
C THR A 662 8.04 4.75 -3.49
N LEU A 663 6.89 4.09 -3.38
CA LEU A 663 6.42 3.49 -2.12
C LEU A 663 7.36 2.38 -1.61
N THR A 664 7.85 1.49 -2.47
CA THR A 664 8.76 0.41 -2.04
C THR A 664 10.13 0.92 -1.60
N ASN A 665 10.62 2.00 -2.23
CA ASN A 665 11.85 2.68 -1.80
C ASN A 665 11.71 3.29 -0.41
N LYS A 666 10.56 3.93 -0.09
CA LYS A 666 10.27 4.45 1.26
C LYS A 666 10.28 3.36 2.35
N LEU A 667 10.00 2.10 1.98
CA LEU A 667 9.98 0.95 2.89
C LEU A 667 11.32 0.21 3.04
N SER A 668 12.36 0.60 2.30
CA SER A 668 13.60 -0.18 2.17
C SER A 668 14.39 -0.34 3.47
N GLY A 669 14.23 0.58 4.44
CA GLY A 669 14.86 0.48 5.76
C GLY A 669 14.36 -0.68 6.61
N ILE A 670 13.20 -1.27 6.27
CA ILE A 670 12.60 -2.41 6.98
C ILE A 670 12.45 -3.62 6.06
N TYR A 671 11.92 -3.44 4.84
CA TYR A 671 11.67 -4.53 3.89
C TYR A 671 12.56 -4.40 2.66
N GLU A 672 13.32 -5.46 2.34
CA GLU A 672 13.99 -5.58 1.05
C GLU A 672 12.95 -5.88 -0.03
N VAL A 673 12.42 -4.83 -0.66
CA VAL A 673 11.41 -4.94 -1.72
C VAL A 673 12.02 -4.70 -3.09
N ASN A 674 12.57 -5.76 -3.69
CA ASN A 674 13.06 -5.72 -5.07
C ASN A 674 11.93 -6.03 -6.07
N LEU A 675 11.48 -5.01 -6.80
CA LEU A 675 10.49 -5.16 -7.88
C LEU A 675 11.16 -5.57 -9.20
N ASP A 676 11.67 -6.80 -9.28
CA ASP A 676 12.28 -7.33 -10.52
C ASP A 676 11.22 -7.67 -11.59
N ILE A 677 10.80 -6.65 -12.32
CA ILE A 677 9.92 -6.78 -13.49
C ILE A 677 10.62 -7.35 -14.72
N SER A 678 11.95 -7.49 -14.71
CA SER A 678 12.65 -8.06 -15.86
C SER A 678 12.29 -9.53 -16.08
N SER A 679 11.75 -10.18 -15.04
CA SER A 679 11.02 -11.44 -15.15
C SER A 679 9.86 -11.38 -16.17
N LEU A 680 9.05 -10.31 -16.16
CA LEU A 680 7.89 -10.15 -17.05
C LEU A 680 8.29 -9.91 -18.51
N THR A 681 9.42 -9.23 -18.75
CA THR A 681 9.91 -8.91 -20.10
C THR A 681 10.74 -10.03 -20.69
N LYS A 682 11.65 -10.63 -19.92
CA LYS A 682 12.47 -11.79 -20.34
C LYS A 682 11.65 -13.07 -20.54
N GLN A 683 10.48 -13.19 -19.91
CA GLN A 683 9.54 -14.30 -20.15
C GLN A 683 8.63 -14.09 -21.37
N LEU A 684 8.75 -12.99 -22.11
CA LEU A 684 8.01 -12.79 -23.36
C LEU A 684 8.62 -13.59 -24.54
N ASP A 685 8.97 -14.87 -24.29
CA ASP A 685 9.31 -15.83 -25.34
C ASP A 685 8.06 -16.09 -26.18
N LEU A 686 8.02 -15.42 -27.34
CA LEU A 686 6.95 -15.52 -28.31
C LEU A 686 6.79 -16.94 -28.88
N ASN A 687 7.86 -17.75 -28.95
CA ASN A 687 7.76 -19.17 -29.32
C ASN A 687 7.11 -19.99 -28.19
N ALA A 688 7.44 -19.73 -26.91
CA ALA A 688 6.73 -20.32 -25.79
C ALA A 688 5.26 -19.87 -25.73
N LEU A 689 4.96 -18.60 -26.02
CA LEU A 689 3.59 -18.12 -26.13
C LEU A 689 2.83 -18.83 -27.27
N MET A 690 3.42 -19.00 -28.45
CA MET A 690 2.82 -19.76 -29.56
C MET A 690 2.58 -21.24 -29.19
N LYS A 691 3.54 -21.91 -28.54
CA LYS A 691 3.38 -23.28 -28.00
C LYS A 691 2.28 -23.37 -26.95
N ASN A 692 2.17 -22.38 -26.06
CA ASN A 692 1.12 -22.31 -25.04
C ASN A 692 -0.25 -22.01 -25.66
N LEU A 693 -0.30 -21.24 -26.75
CA LEU A 693 -1.51 -21.03 -27.53
C LEU A 693 -1.98 -22.33 -28.18
N THR A 694 -1.10 -23.18 -28.74
CA THR A 694 -1.50 -24.48 -29.31
C THR A 694 -1.52 -25.65 -28.32
N ALA A 695 -1.21 -25.44 -27.04
CA ALA A 695 -1.28 -26.48 -26.02
C ALA A 695 -2.68 -27.14 -25.96
N GLY A 696 -2.72 -28.46 -25.99
CA GLY A 696 -3.98 -29.24 -25.99
C GLY A 696 -4.73 -29.27 -27.33
N THR A 697 -4.28 -28.58 -28.38
CA THR A 697 -4.86 -28.71 -29.73
C THR A 697 -4.44 -30.01 -30.42
N GLY A 698 -3.22 -30.49 -30.12
CA GLY A 698 -2.51 -31.51 -30.89
C GLY A 698 -1.54 -30.93 -31.93
N MET A 699 -1.51 -29.60 -32.13
CA MET A 699 -0.56 -28.92 -32.99
C MET A 699 0.72 -28.51 -32.25
N THR A 700 1.84 -28.94 -32.79
CA THR A 700 3.16 -28.37 -32.51
C THR A 700 3.47 -27.32 -33.58
N ILE A 701 3.48 -26.03 -33.22
CA ILE A 701 3.99 -24.98 -34.12
C ILE A 701 5.49 -25.18 -34.31
N ALA A 702 5.96 -25.07 -35.55
CA ALA A 702 7.37 -25.12 -35.85
C ALA A 702 8.07 -23.84 -35.36
N GLU A 703 9.14 -23.99 -34.58
CA GLU A 703 9.93 -22.85 -34.08
C GLU A 703 10.50 -22.02 -35.24
N PHE A 704 10.45 -20.71 -35.08
CA PHE A 704 11.08 -19.73 -35.97
C PHE A 704 11.59 -18.52 -35.20
N ASP A 705 12.57 -17.82 -35.78
CA ASP A 705 13.02 -16.55 -35.21
C ASP A 705 12.04 -15.43 -35.57
N ILE A 706 10.99 -15.28 -34.75
CA ILE A 706 9.99 -14.22 -34.91
C ILE A 706 10.58 -12.81 -34.83
N ASN A 707 11.77 -12.65 -34.25
CA ASN A 707 12.45 -11.34 -34.16
C ASN A 707 12.78 -10.74 -35.52
N ILE A 708 12.95 -11.59 -36.55
CA ILE A 708 13.19 -11.15 -37.93
C ILE A 708 12.06 -10.27 -38.47
N LEU A 709 10.81 -10.47 -38.00
CA LEU A 709 9.65 -9.68 -38.42
C LEU A 709 9.80 -8.19 -38.06
N GLY A 710 10.49 -7.88 -36.96
CA GLY A 710 10.79 -6.49 -36.56
C GLY A 710 11.69 -5.73 -37.54
N ASN A 711 12.32 -6.43 -38.48
CA ASN A 711 13.13 -5.88 -39.56
C ASN A 711 12.43 -5.95 -40.94
N MET A 712 11.20 -6.48 -41.03
CA MET A 712 10.46 -6.64 -42.29
C MET A 712 9.62 -5.40 -42.61
N GLY A 713 10.30 -4.32 -42.99
CA GLY A 713 9.63 -3.08 -43.37
C GLY A 713 10.59 -1.91 -43.57
N THR A 714 10.02 -0.71 -43.51
CA THR A 714 10.75 0.56 -43.53
C THR A 714 10.43 1.33 -42.26
N LYS A 715 11.47 1.79 -41.55
CA LYS A 715 11.32 2.64 -40.36
C LYS A 715 10.87 4.04 -40.80
N THR A 716 9.80 4.53 -40.21
CA THR A 716 9.18 5.84 -40.43
C THR A 716 9.05 6.58 -39.09
N GLU A 717 8.94 7.90 -39.12
CA GLU A 717 8.59 8.68 -37.92
C GLU A 717 7.14 9.15 -37.99
N LEU A 718 6.44 9.07 -36.86
CA LEU A 718 5.07 9.53 -36.68
C LEU A 718 4.99 10.41 -35.41
N THR A 719 4.08 11.38 -35.40
CA THR A 719 3.87 12.24 -34.22
C THR A 719 3.01 11.52 -33.18
N SER A 720 3.53 11.39 -31.97
CA SER A 720 2.88 10.74 -30.84
C SER A 720 1.78 11.62 -30.21
N LYS A 721 0.85 10.99 -29.50
CA LYS A 721 -0.03 11.68 -28.53
C LYS A 721 0.67 12.00 -27.20
N ARG A 722 1.83 11.38 -26.92
CA ARG A 722 2.64 11.61 -25.71
C ARG A 722 3.19 13.04 -25.72
N VAL A 723 3.12 13.68 -24.57
CA VAL A 723 3.70 15.00 -24.31
C VAL A 723 4.89 14.81 -23.36
N VAL A 724 6.04 15.37 -23.72
CA VAL A 724 7.26 15.39 -22.88
C VAL A 724 7.74 16.83 -22.79
N ASP A 725 8.03 17.30 -21.58
CA ASP A 725 8.50 18.67 -21.30
C ASP A 725 7.65 19.76 -22.03
N GLY A 726 6.32 19.54 -22.05
CA GLY A 726 5.32 20.42 -22.66
C GLY A 726 5.17 20.33 -24.19
N LYS A 727 5.78 19.34 -24.87
CA LYS A 727 5.75 19.21 -26.34
C LYS A 727 5.37 17.79 -26.77
N GLN A 728 4.65 17.67 -27.89
CA GLN A 728 4.49 16.36 -28.54
C GLN A 728 5.83 15.86 -29.10
N VAL A 729 6.06 14.55 -28.98
CA VAL A 729 7.27 13.88 -29.46
C VAL A 729 6.99 13.04 -30.70
N ASN A 730 8.02 12.72 -31.48
CA ASN A 730 7.91 11.70 -32.52
C ASN A 730 8.21 10.31 -31.93
N TYR A 731 7.58 9.28 -32.51
CA TYR A 731 7.93 7.88 -32.30
C TYR A 731 8.29 7.22 -33.63
N SER A 732 9.04 6.12 -33.57
CA SER A 732 9.35 5.32 -34.76
C SER A 732 8.33 4.22 -34.99
N TYR A 733 7.85 4.09 -36.22
CA TYR A 733 6.91 3.05 -36.66
C TYR A 733 7.48 2.27 -37.86
N ILE A 734 7.34 0.94 -37.85
CA ILE A 734 7.75 0.08 -38.96
C ILE A 734 6.57 -0.07 -39.94
N GLN A 735 6.66 0.58 -41.09
CA GLN A 735 5.78 0.33 -42.22
C GLN A 735 6.13 -1.03 -42.82
N ALA A 736 5.25 -2.01 -42.63
CA ALA A 736 5.49 -3.42 -42.95
C ALA A 736 5.74 -3.70 -44.45
N ASP A 737 6.69 -4.60 -44.71
CA ASP A 737 6.84 -5.29 -45.99
C ASP A 737 5.85 -6.47 -46.03
N ARG A 738 4.56 -6.17 -46.27
CA ARG A 738 3.45 -7.12 -46.02
C ARG A 738 3.59 -8.44 -46.76
N THR A 739 4.10 -8.42 -48.00
CA THR A 739 4.37 -9.64 -48.80
C THR A 739 5.54 -10.44 -48.22
N GLY A 740 6.62 -9.77 -47.78
CA GLY A 740 7.72 -10.42 -47.07
C GLY A 740 7.30 -11.04 -45.73
N VAL A 741 6.45 -10.36 -44.96
CA VAL A 741 5.87 -10.88 -43.71
C VAL A 741 4.96 -12.07 -43.99
N LEU A 742 4.04 -11.97 -44.95
CA LEU A 742 3.18 -13.08 -45.36
C LEU A 742 4.01 -14.29 -45.77
N MET A 743 4.99 -14.12 -46.66
CA MET A 743 5.85 -15.21 -47.14
C MET A 743 6.62 -15.88 -46.00
N THR A 744 7.04 -15.11 -44.99
CA THR A 744 7.69 -15.65 -43.79
C THR A 744 6.72 -16.47 -42.93
N LEU A 745 5.51 -15.96 -42.70
CA LEU A 745 4.45 -16.68 -41.97
C LEU A 745 3.96 -17.93 -42.74
N LEU A 746 3.96 -17.90 -44.07
CA LEU A 746 3.65 -19.07 -44.92
C LEU A 746 4.72 -20.16 -44.81
N ARG A 747 6.02 -19.81 -44.73
CA ARG A 747 7.07 -20.81 -44.42
C ARG A 747 6.90 -21.42 -43.03
N VAL A 748 6.59 -20.61 -42.01
CA VAL A 748 6.25 -21.12 -40.67
C VAL A 748 5.05 -22.06 -40.71
N LEU A 749 4.01 -21.74 -41.47
CA LEU A 749 2.83 -22.59 -41.65
C LEU A 749 3.18 -23.90 -42.38
N ALA A 750 3.93 -23.84 -43.49
CA ALA A 750 4.38 -25.03 -44.24
C ALA A 750 5.23 -25.96 -43.36
N LYS A 751 6.20 -25.41 -42.63
CA LYS A 751 7.03 -26.12 -41.66
C LYS A 751 6.21 -26.71 -40.50
N THR A 752 5.16 -26.00 -40.05
CA THR A 752 4.21 -26.49 -39.05
C THR A 752 3.36 -27.64 -39.59
N LEU A 753 2.80 -27.54 -40.80
CA LEU A 753 2.04 -28.64 -41.42
C LEU A 753 2.90 -29.91 -41.60
N LYS A 754 4.20 -29.74 -41.83
CA LYS A 754 5.20 -30.82 -41.94
C LYS A 754 5.80 -31.29 -40.60
N THR A 755 5.40 -30.72 -39.47
CA THR A 755 5.94 -31.13 -38.16
C THR A 755 5.31 -32.45 -37.71
N PRO A 756 6.12 -33.50 -37.38
CA PRO A 756 5.60 -34.83 -37.06
C PRO A 756 4.52 -34.83 -35.97
N GLY A 757 3.47 -35.63 -36.19
CA GLY A 757 2.30 -35.73 -35.32
C GLY A 757 1.15 -34.77 -35.69
N ASN A 758 1.43 -33.62 -36.30
CA ASN A 758 0.39 -32.68 -36.78
C ASN A 758 -0.48 -33.28 -37.89
N GLU A 759 0.00 -34.33 -38.56
CA GLU A 759 -0.69 -35.16 -39.54
C GLU A 759 -2.11 -35.58 -39.08
N ASN A 760 -2.25 -35.93 -37.81
CA ASN A 760 -3.51 -36.38 -37.20
C ASN A 760 -4.57 -35.27 -37.11
N LEU A 761 -4.17 -34.00 -37.22
CA LEU A 761 -5.09 -32.86 -37.19
C LEU A 761 -5.90 -32.77 -38.47
N LEU A 762 -5.27 -33.02 -39.62
CA LEU A 762 -5.93 -33.10 -40.93
C LEU A 762 -6.97 -34.23 -40.92
N MET A 763 -6.61 -35.40 -40.38
CA MET A 763 -7.53 -36.52 -40.16
C MET A 763 -8.75 -36.14 -39.31
N GLY A 764 -8.52 -35.50 -38.15
CA GLY A 764 -9.59 -35.13 -37.23
C GLY A 764 -10.56 -34.09 -37.80
N SER A 765 -10.04 -33.12 -38.54
CA SER A 765 -10.84 -32.04 -39.15
C SER A 765 -11.57 -32.44 -40.44
N MET A 766 -11.18 -33.56 -41.08
CA MET A 766 -11.95 -34.20 -42.15
C MET A 766 -13.09 -35.13 -41.64
N GLY A 767 -13.33 -35.20 -40.32
CA GLY A 767 -14.45 -35.98 -39.75
C GLY A 767 -14.18 -37.49 -39.72
N GLY A 768 -13.07 -37.89 -39.09
CA GLY A 768 -12.46 -39.22 -39.18
C GLY A 768 -13.27 -40.42 -38.67
N SER A 769 -12.61 -41.59 -38.67
CA SER A 769 -13.13 -42.96 -38.53
C SER A 769 -13.85 -43.55 -39.76
N ASN A 770 -13.58 -43.05 -40.95
CA ASN A 770 -13.95 -43.70 -42.21
C ASN A 770 -12.69 -43.95 -43.06
N ALA A 771 -12.39 -45.22 -43.33
CA ALA A 771 -11.09 -45.69 -43.85
C ALA A 771 -10.65 -45.04 -45.18
N THR A 772 -11.60 -44.53 -45.97
CA THR A 772 -11.31 -43.78 -47.20
C THR A 772 -10.57 -42.47 -46.90
N PHE A 773 -11.01 -41.72 -45.88
CA PHE A 773 -10.36 -40.47 -45.48
C PHE A 773 -9.00 -40.72 -44.82
N GLU A 774 -8.87 -41.80 -44.04
CA GLU A 774 -7.59 -42.21 -43.44
C GLU A 774 -6.54 -42.55 -44.51
N THR A 775 -6.96 -43.19 -45.61
CA THR A 775 -6.12 -43.48 -46.77
C THR A 775 -5.68 -42.20 -47.49
N TYR A 776 -6.60 -41.25 -47.70
CA TYR A 776 -6.24 -39.95 -48.31
C TYR A 776 -5.26 -39.18 -47.41
N SER A 777 -5.57 -39.00 -46.12
CA SER A 777 -4.71 -38.26 -45.20
C SER A 777 -3.29 -38.83 -45.11
N ALA A 778 -3.13 -40.17 -45.10
CA ALA A 778 -1.82 -40.79 -45.08
C ALA A 778 -1.01 -40.43 -46.35
N SER A 779 -1.63 -40.53 -47.53
CA SER A 779 -0.99 -40.17 -48.80
C SER A 779 -0.63 -38.67 -48.90
N ILE A 780 -1.40 -37.80 -48.24
CA ILE A 780 -1.16 -36.35 -48.24
C ILE A 780 -0.07 -35.96 -47.23
N SER A 781 -0.02 -36.59 -46.05
CA SER A 781 1.12 -36.46 -45.13
C SER A 781 2.42 -36.92 -45.79
N GLU A 782 2.40 -38.01 -46.55
CA GLU A 782 3.55 -38.51 -47.32
C GLU A 782 3.99 -37.54 -48.44
N GLN A 783 3.04 -36.88 -49.12
CA GLN A 783 3.34 -35.82 -50.09
C GLN A 783 3.92 -34.56 -49.41
N PHE A 784 3.34 -34.09 -48.30
CA PHE A 784 3.86 -32.94 -47.56
C PHE A 784 5.25 -33.21 -46.96
N ALA A 785 5.54 -34.46 -46.57
CA ALA A 785 6.86 -34.87 -46.09
C ALA A 785 7.95 -34.84 -47.18
N THR A 786 7.57 -34.99 -48.46
CA THR A 786 8.51 -35.05 -49.60
C THR A 786 8.70 -33.70 -50.32
N MET A 787 7.70 -32.81 -50.30
CA MET A 787 7.85 -31.41 -50.77
C MET A 787 8.79 -30.59 -49.87
N THR A 788 9.47 -29.57 -50.40
CA THR A 788 10.09 -28.50 -49.60
C THR A 788 9.04 -27.55 -48.98
N GLU A 789 9.45 -26.62 -48.12
CA GLU A 789 8.54 -25.59 -47.58
C GLU A 789 8.00 -24.68 -48.71
N ASP A 790 8.86 -24.31 -49.66
CA ASP A 790 8.50 -23.43 -50.78
C ASP A 790 7.59 -24.15 -51.80
N GLU A 791 7.88 -25.41 -52.17
CA GLU A 791 7.00 -26.21 -53.03
C GLU A 791 5.61 -26.44 -52.41
N LEU A 792 5.53 -26.60 -51.08
CA LEU A 792 4.25 -26.72 -50.39
C LEU A 792 3.46 -25.39 -50.42
N ILE A 793 4.12 -24.24 -50.33
CA ILE A 793 3.49 -22.92 -50.49
C ILE A 793 2.97 -22.73 -51.92
N GLU A 794 3.75 -23.13 -52.93
CA GLU A 794 3.34 -23.09 -54.33
C GLU A 794 2.16 -24.03 -54.61
N TRP A 795 2.16 -25.24 -54.04
CA TRP A 795 1.05 -26.19 -54.14
C TRP A 795 -0.23 -25.62 -53.50
N LEU A 796 -0.13 -25.04 -52.29
CA LEU A 796 -1.26 -24.40 -51.61
C LEU A 796 -1.80 -23.18 -52.38
N TYR A 797 -0.92 -22.37 -52.98
CA TYR A 797 -1.33 -21.24 -53.83
C TYR A 797 -2.14 -21.73 -55.04
N ASN A 798 -1.60 -22.68 -55.82
CA ASN A 798 -2.25 -23.21 -57.01
C ASN A 798 -3.59 -23.89 -56.69
N LEU A 799 -3.68 -24.55 -55.52
CA LEU A 799 -4.90 -25.18 -55.03
C LEU A 799 -6.00 -24.16 -54.64
N LEU A 800 -5.63 -23.09 -53.92
CA LEU A 800 -6.56 -22.08 -53.43
C LEU A 800 -7.04 -21.12 -54.53
N PHE A 801 -6.10 -20.61 -55.33
CA PHE A 801 -6.36 -19.52 -56.29
C PHE A 801 -6.64 -20.00 -57.73
N LYS A 802 -6.66 -21.33 -57.94
CA LYS A 802 -7.15 -22.04 -59.14
C LYS A 802 -6.51 -21.65 -60.48
N GLU A 803 -5.28 -21.15 -60.46
CA GLU A 803 -4.56 -20.81 -61.68
C GLU A 803 -4.09 -22.09 -62.42
N ARG A 804 -4.58 -22.28 -63.64
CA ARG A 804 -4.11 -23.29 -64.60
C ARG A 804 -3.68 -22.62 -65.90
N ALA A 805 -2.72 -23.24 -66.57
CA ALA A 805 -2.17 -22.74 -67.83
C ALA A 805 -3.24 -22.67 -68.93
N GLN A 806 -3.20 -21.60 -69.74
CA GLN A 806 -3.89 -21.56 -71.03
C GLN A 806 -3.19 -22.51 -72.00
N ILE A 807 -3.98 -23.20 -72.82
CA ILE A 807 -3.48 -24.01 -73.93
C ILE A 807 -3.76 -23.23 -75.22
N GLU A 808 -2.72 -22.81 -75.91
CA GLU A 808 -2.81 -22.43 -77.32
C GLU A 808 -1.93 -23.40 -78.14
N ILE A 809 -2.54 -24.12 -79.07
CA ILE A 809 -1.83 -25.10 -79.91
C ILE A 809 -1.38 -24.40 -81.19
N VAL A 810 -0.16 -23.87 -81.19
CA VAL A 810 0.55 -23.52 -82.41
C VAL A 810 1.38 -24.72 -82.84
N VAL A 811 1.07 -25.28 -84.02
CA VAL A 811 1.81 -26.40 -84.61
C VAL A 811 2.86 -25.87 -85.57
N ASP A 812 4.10 -25.71 -85.11
CA ASP A 812 5.29 -25.86 -85.94
C ASP A 812 6.53 -26.22 -85.09
N GLU A 813 7.63 -26.60 -85.73
CA GLU A 813 8.72 -27.36 -85.10
C GLU A 813 9.79 -26.49 -84.40
N ASN A 814 10.14 -26.91 -83.16
CA ASN A 814 11.32 -26.57 -82.33
C ASN A 814 11.19 -25.48 -81.23
N TYR A 815 11.88 -25.78 -80.11
CA TYR A 815 12.12 -24.97 -78.89
C TYR A 815 11.03 -24.90 -77.79
N SER A 816 11.49 -24.46 -76.61
CA SER A 816 10.92 -24.82 -75.29
C SER A 816 9.69 -24.00 -74.88
N PRO A 817 8.75 -24.61 -74.11
CA PRO A 817 7.52 -23.95 -73.72
C PRO A 817 7.72 -22.84 -72.68
N THR A 818 6.94 -21.76 -72.82
CA THR A 818 6.75 -20.68 -71.84
C THR A 818 5.25 -20.60 -71.50
N ILE A 819 4.87 -20.30 -70.26
CA ILE A 819 3.50 -20.54 -69.74
C ILE A 819 2.81 -19.22 -69.33
N ILE A 820 1.51 -19.09 -69.67
CA ILE A 820 0.57 -18.04 -69.23
C ILE A 820 -0.80 -18.72 -68.92
N PHE A 821 -1.71 -18.10 -68.15
CA PHE A 821 -2.81 -18.77 -67.39
C PHE A 821 -4.23 -18.20 -67.63
N ALA A 822 -5.29 -19.02 -67.45
CA ALA A 822 -6.72 -18.59 -67.35
C ALA A 822 -7.69 -19.70 -66.84
N GLU A 823 -8.99 -19.42 -66.84
CA GLU A 823 -10.07 -20.14 -66.10
C GLU A 823 -10.59 -21.49 -66.70
N PRO A 824 -11.23 -22.36 -65.89
CA PRO A 824 -11.61 -23.73 -66.28
C PRO A 824 -13.10 -23.97 -66.66
N GLU A 825 -13.35 -25.00 -67.47
CA GLU A 825 -14.69 -25.56 -67.72
C GLU A 825 -15.17 -26.55 -66.63
N LYS A 826 -16.46 -26.88 -66.64
CA LYS A 826 -17.17 -27.67 -65.62
C LYS A 826 -17.18 -29.18 -65.93
N ASP A 827 -16.38 -29.95 -65.20
CA ASP A 827 -16.81 -31.16 -64.45
C ASP A 827 -15.61 -32.06 -64.09
N TYR A 828 -15.11 -31.99 -62.84
CA TYR A 828 -14.24 -33.02 -62.25
C TYR A 828 -14.26 -32.94 -60.72
N THR A 829 -14.88 -33.92 -60.05
CA THR A 829 -15.24 -33.83 -58.61
C THR A 829 -14.95 -35.10 -57.78
N PRO A 830 -13.69 -35.54 -57.68
CA PRO A 830 -13.24 -36.11 -56.40
C PRO A 830 -12.01 -35.40 -55.81
N PHE A 831 -10.92 -35.29 -56.58
CA PHE A 831 -9.61 -34.82 -56.07
C PHE A 831 -9.64 -33.35 -55.61
N TYR A 832 -10.42 -32.50 -56.30
CA TYR A 832 -10.64 -31.11 -55.91
C TYR A 832 -11.50 -30.94 -54.67
N ILE A 833 -12.42 -31.88 -54.39
CA ILE A 833 -13.19 -31.87 -53.14
C ILE A 833 -12.27 -32.21 -51.97
N ALA A 834 -11.42 -33.22 -52.11
CA ALA A 834 -10.37 -33.51 -51.12
C ALA A 834 -9.43 -32.31 -50.92
N GLY A 835 -8.91 -31.72 -52.00
CA GLY A 835 -8.08 -30.50 -51.95
C GLY A 835 -8.75 -29.31 -51.23
N GLY A 836 -10.01 -29.02 -51.57
CA GLY A 836 -10.80 -28.01 -50.88
C GLY A 836 -10.97 -28.32 -49.39
N TYR A 837 -11.33 -29.57 -49.05
CA TYR A 837 -11.41 -30.06 -47.67
C TYR A 837 -10.07 -30.05 -46.92
N LEU A 838 -8.91 -30.00 -47.61
CA LEU A 838 -7.57 -29.97 -47.02
C LEU A 838 -7.10 -28.55 -46.69
N ALA A 839 -7.33 -27.60 -47.61
CA ALA A 839 -7.16 -26.19 -47.30
C ALA A 839 -8.15 -25.75 -46.21
N PHE A 840 -9.43 -26.16 -46.35
CA PHE A 840 -10.44 -26.07 -45.31
C PHE A 840 -9.93 -26.69 -44.01
N SER A 841 -9.39 -27.92 -43.96
CA SER A 841 -8.92 -28.50 -42.69
C SER A 841 -7.73 -27.76 -42.08
N ALA A 842 -6.72 -27.34 -42.84
CA ALA A 842 -5.62 -26.51 -42.31
C ALA A 842 -6.13 -25.22 -41.64
N ILE A 843 -7.06 -24.52 -42.32
CA ILE A 843 -7.73 -23.31 -41.85
C ILE A 843 -8.69 -23.63 -40.67
N VAL A 844 -9.39 -24.74 -40.75
CA VAL A 844 -10.33 -25.24 -39.74
C VAL A 844 -9.61 -25.79 -38.51
N ILE A 845 -8.32 -26.12 -38.54
CA ILE A 845 -7.55 -26.39 -37.31
C ILE A 845 -7.32 -25.07 -36.55
N VAL A 846 -6.97 -23.98 -37.25
CA VAL A 846 -6.83 -22.62 -36.68
C VAL A 846 -8.19 -22.08 -36.17
N ILE A 847 -9.31 -22.52 -36.75
CA ILE A 847 -10.68 -22.12 -36.36
C ILE A 847 -11.30 -23.06 -35.31
N MET A 848 -11.03 -24.37 -35.35
CA MET A 848 -11.43 -25.33 -34.31
C MET A 848 -10.71 -25.04 -33.00
N TYR A 849 -9.49 -24.51 -33.04
CA TYR A 849 -8.80 -23.95 -31.88
C TYR A 849 -9.69 -23.01 -31.05
N LEU A 850 -10.33 -22.04 -31.72
CA LEU A 850 -11.26 -21.08 -31.11
C LEU A 850 -12.56 -21.74 -30.59
N LYS A 851 -12.90 -22.92 -31.10
CA LYS A 851 -14.10 -23.70 -30.73
C LYS A 851 -13.85 -24.71 -29.59
N ARG A 852 -12.62 -25.26 -29.45
CA ARG A 852 -12.34 -26.44 -28.60
C ARG A 852 -12.38 -26.16 -27.10
N LYS A 853 -12.24 -24.91 -26.65
CA LYS A 853 -12.48 -24.47 -25.24
C LYS A 853 -13.95 -24.54 -24.77
N ARG A 854 -14.85 -25.12 -25.58
CA ARG A 854 -16.24 -25.48 -25.22
C ARG A 854 -16.47 -26.98 -24.97
N LEU A 855 -15.46 -27.87 -25.05
CA LEU A 855 -15.67 -29.33 -24.99
C LEU A 855 -14.96 -30.08 -23.85
N TYR A 856 -14.21 -29.39 -22.98
CA TYR A 856 -13.78 -29.93 -21.69
C TYR A 856 -13.95 -28.84 -20.63
N TYR A 857 -14.73 -29.15 -19.59
CA TYR A 857 -15.22 -28.26 -18.52
C TYR A 857 -16.14 -27.11 -18.99
#